data_AF-A0A519VKV2-F1
#
_entry.id   AF-A0A519VKV2-F1
#
_cell.length_a   1.000
_cell.length_b   1.000
_cell.length_c   1.000
_cell.angle_alpha   90.00
_cell.angle_beta   90.00
_cell.angle_gamma   90.00
#
_symmetry.space_group_name_H-M   'P 1'
#
loop_
_entity.id
_entity.type
_entity.pdbx_description
1 polymer ?
#
loop_
_entity_poly.entity_id
_entity_poly.type
_entity_poly.pdbx_seq_one_letter_code
_entity_poly.pdbx_strand_id
1 'polypeptide(L)'
;MQNLIIIEMGDTLPNKNNANTDLHDKDLSGQDLSAYIFTNCNLTGVNFSGCKFNSQTDFTGASFGKSVTGKVTSFANCTLTEAKFTKPVPFGKNTDEKARVNFTKATIPWDLLGRKIENVDLTGAVFVNMPSKLNAYVFYGVKWNNFDFAGRSLYNSSFSLCDLTGCKMTGSTLDYVSFLMASNLTNVKMNKCSLIKTIFKGSTMTDTDLSYATNLQQCSFANTYLNGTIFDGNDLRDSTFGIPNRMSKSRDHITSFQFAKIATKFLTENIQYNWQCIDFRNVIIEDFATIKGNLSNLLAMNSMFNSSLNFEGAKLNGANFSGATFSSVNFNNASLNNANFTAAKTLEGKQASRRAARFILPETDSEYAEFLLALTNNVTPKIAKMFARFNIKLGNIQCRPKGTTASSFSIIETVSPQKNRDVYSILKVPMAVDQTKFELVAFEELPSTFINAHLIGCAMQECDFSNADLSNVQLYGSQLIAATLSNTILKAAQLGNNADIFSVSKNDPTLSPSYNYDTFLNALTNSSIYTLIDVFQHNGFALGNAKCIPDGTTGNAWKITDSNGVEPVIFSVKNIIRDPASGSNELKVCCSSYTSATLDDAYMPGVVLTGANLTGCSAQGCHLYNNDATSSDSTLEKATLIDTNFMGANLYKASFKDANLSGAIFTGANLMYASFNNATLDQSTANLSFREANLQGADFSTAKNINSANFLNAAVCTPIGSATYGVFIGRIAKTDTKFEDVLADLRRPTVVSIVSNIYNLAGLLVDGKKINIELKAALSKNITISGNAMVKKLETEWTFKIKDGEKEYYFIKGYDERTNVVFNVYKKDLDSLYCNIPIVTFTVGVVSPAMIASLATSSDNKLKISDTAKIESYDRPILWSIKDDENKKEYTMWWGVTSVNDDATSALMIRETFSALPSVCKKLNAPFRDQSTVTKPNNRLIDNEDFWELDNGRMDSFLMMPGYITLRIVHKKTDTAETLNFYGYGIRMIGLGTNQREVVQDFMCSPTKLPIELLNDQTIFPNKFTKTQNKTKLTPLDQWMWVEKKLPTPPICVPTATSFCPMPKQTKHKKYKKHGIITRTKR
;
A
#
# COMPACT_ATOMS: atom_id res chain seq x y z
N MET A 1 -57.66 34.20 -70.96
CA MET A 1 -57.70 33.05 -71.89
C MET A 1 -56.60 32.12 -71.47
N GLN A 2 -56.83 30.81 -71.52
CA GLN A 2 -55.70 29.91 -71.72
C GLN A 2 -55.04 30.34 -73.04
N ASN A 3 -53.99 31.16 -73.01
CA ASN A 3 -53.08 31.19 -74.13
C ASN A 3 -51.97 30.24 -73.73
N LEU A 4 -52.24 28.94 -73.85
CA LEU A 4 -51.21 27.91 -73.82
C LEU A 4 -50.41 28.21 -75.08
N ILE A 5 -49.34 28.97 -74.88
CA ILE A 5 -48.36 29.27 -75.91
C ILE A 5 -47.88 27.90 -76.35
N ILE A 6 -48.25 27.55 -77.58
CA ILE A 6 -47.64 26.44 -78.26
C ILE A 6 -46.22 26.92 -78.57
N ILE A 7 -45.31 26.61 -77.64
CA ILE A 7 -43.86 26.77 -77.79
C ILE A 7 -43.40 25.62 -78.69
N GLU A 8 -42.89 25.91 -79.89
CA GLU A 8 -42.26 24.88 -80.73
C GLU A 8 -40.82 24.60 -80.26
N MET A 9 -40.28 23.45 -80.64
CA MET A 9 -38.96 23.00 -80.15
C MET A 9 -37.86 24.04 -80.44
N GLY A 10 -37.18 24.50 -79.38
CA GLY A 10 -36.06 25.45 -79.47
C GLY A 10 -36.33 26.84 -78.92
N ASP A 11 -37.58 27.15 -78.56
CA ASP A 11 -37.96 28.46 -78.03
C ASP A 11 -37.61 28.65 -76.54
N THR A 12 -37.14 29.85 -76.19
CA THR A 12 -36.86 30.26 -74.81
C THR A 12 -38.15 30.65 -74.09
N LEU A 13 -38.30 30.22 -72.82
CA LEU A 13 -39.48 30.58 -72.02
C LEU A 13 -39.56 32.12 -71.87
N PRO A 14 -40.65 32.77 -72.34
CA PRO A 14 -40.71 34.23 -72.45
C PRO A 14 -40.83 34.94 -71.09
N ASN A 15 -41.24 34.23 -70.02
CA ASN A 15 -41.41 34.77 -68.68
C ASN A 15 -40.75 33.87 -67.63
N LYS A 16 -40.16 34.46 -66.59
CA LYS A 16 -39.60 33.74 -65.44
C LYS A 16 -40.67 33.13 -64.55
N ASN A 17 -41.86 33.74 -64.47
CA ASN A 17 -42.97 33.18 -63.71
C ASN A 17 -43.84 32.28 -64.59
N ASN A 18 -43.72 30.98 -64.38
CA ASN A 18 -44.47 29.95 -65.10
C ASN A 18 -45.43 29.21 -64.16
N ALA A 19 -45.84 29.79 -63.02
CA ALA A 19 -46.68 29.09 -62.06
C ALA A 19 -47.98 28.54 -62.69
N ASN A 20 -48.30 27.28 -62.39
CA ASN A 20 -49.46 26.52 -62.88
C ASN A 20 -49.48 26.29 -64.40
N THR A 21 -48.33 26.39 -65.08
CA THR A 21 -48.26 26.18 -66.54
C THR A 21 -48.06 24.69 -66.86
N ASP A 22 -48.67 24.23 -67.97
CA ASP A 22 -48.42 22.90 -68.52
C ASP A 22 -47.27 22.96 -69.54
N LEU A 23 -46.14 22.38 -69.19
CA LEU A 23 -44.93 22.31 -70.00
C LEU A 23 -44.63 20.86 -70.43
N HIS A 24 -45.64 19.99 -70.47
CA HIS A 24 -45.47 18.58 -70.87
C HIS A 24 -44.65 18.41 -72.17
N ASP A 25 -43.65 17.54 -72.15
CA ASP A 25 -42.72 17.20 -73.26
C ASP A 25 -41.93 18.37 -73.89
N LYS A 26 -41.83 19.53 -73.21
CA LYS A 26 -41.05 20.67 -73.75
C LYS A 26 -39.54 20.46 -73.65
N ASP A 27 -38.79 20.85 -74.69
CA ASP A 27 -37.33 20.86 -74.63
C ASP A 27 -36.80 22.22 -74.15
N LEU A 28 -36.19 22.24 -72.96
CA LEU A 28 -35.58 23.41 -72.34
C LEU A 28 -34.04 23.27 -72.22
N SER A 29 -33.45 22.31 -72.92
CA SER A 29 -32.03 21.98 -72.78
C SER A 29 -31.11 23.17 -73.08
N GLY A 30 -30.03 23.29 -72.31
CA GLY A 30 -29.01 24.34 -72.44
C GLY A 30 -29.40 25.72 -71.90
N GLN A 31 -30.64 25.92 -71.43
CA GLN A 31 -31.13 27.24 -71.00
C GLN A 31 -30.71 27.62 -69.57
N ASP A 32 -30.49 28.92 -69.32
CA ASP A 32 -30.30 29.45 -67.96
C ASP A 32 -31.66 29.78 -67.31
N LEU A 33 -32.07 28.92 -66.38
CA LEU A 33 -33.35 28.98 -65.69
C LEU A 33 -33.19 29.52 -64.25
N SER A 34 -32.18 30.34 -64.03
CA SER A 34 -31.95 31.04 -62.76
C SER A 34 -33.09 32.00 -62.41
N ALA A 35 -33.62 31.87 -61.19
CA ALA A 35 -34.77 32.63 -60.68
C ALA A 35 -36.11 32.39 -61.40
N TYR A 36 -36.24 31.28 -62.13
CA TYR A 36 -37.53 30.87 -62.70
C TYR A 36 -38.41 30.22 -61.64
N ILE A 37 -39.72 30.52 -61.71
CA ILE A 37 -40.75 30.00 -60.82
C ILE A 37 -41.58 28.98 -61.60
N PHE A 38 -41.46 27.72 -61.21
CA PHE A 38 -42.16 26.57 -61.79
C PHE A 38 -43.23 26.01 -60.85
N THR A 39 -43.76 26.85 -59.95
CA THR A 39 -44.71 26.39 -58.93
C THR A 39 -45.93 25.70 -59.56
N ASN A 40 -46.28 24.50 -59.09
CA ASN A 40 -47.40 23.69 -59.61
C ASN A 40 -47.39 23.42 -61.12
N CYS A 41 -46.25 23.52 -61.79
CA CYS A 41 -46.15 23.22 -63.22
C CYS A 41 -46.30 21.72 -63.51
N ASN A 42 -46.84 21.38 -64.67
CA ASN A 42 -46.66 20.04 -65.24
C ASN A 42 -45.39 20.02 -66.09
N LEU A 43 -44.33 19.42 -65.56
CA LEU A 43 -43.00 19.27 -66.16
C LEU A 43 -42.75 17.84 -66.66
N THR A 44 -43.80 17.03 -66.82
CA THR A 44 -43.70 15.65 -67.32
C THR A 44 -43.08 15.64 -68.72
N GLY A 45 -42.01 14.86 -68.95
CA GLY A 45 -41.41 14.75 -70.28
C GLY A 45 -40.39 15.84 -70.64
N VAL A 46 -40.27 16.90 -69.84
CA VAL A 46 -39.41 18.05 -70.13
C VAL A 46 -37.94 17.65 -70.21
N ASN A 47 -37.22 18.19 -71.21
CA ASN A 47 -35.77 18.02 -71.31
C ASN A 47 -35.03 19.18 -70.63
N PHE A 48 -34.33 18.88 -69.53
CA PHE A 48 -33.53 19.86 -68.76
C PHE A 48 -32.01 19.69 -68.94
N SER A 49 -31.57 18.99 -69.99
CA SER A 49 -30.14 18.72 -70.18
C SER A 49 -29.33 20.01 -70.28
N GLY A 50 -28.36 20.21 -69.39
CA GLY A 50 -27.47 21.38 -69.45
C GLY A 50 -28.08 22.70 -68.94
N CYS A 51 -29.25 22.67 -68.29
CA CYS A 51 -29.84 23.87 -67.68
C CYS A 51 -29.08 24.34 -66.43
N LYS A 52 -29.15 25.63 -66.13
CA LYS A 52 -28.62 26.24 -64.88
C LYS A 52 -29.75 26.66 -63.95
N PHE A 53 -29.53 26.47 -62.65
CA PHE A 53 -30.45 26.85 -61.58
C PHE A 53 -29.70 27.56 -60.44
N ASN A 54 -30.42 28.32 -59.62
CA ASN A 54 -29.88 28.97 -58.43
C ASN A 54 -30.88 28.94 -57.26
N SER A 55 -30.55 29.61 -56.15
CA SER A 55 -31.41 29.63 -54.95
C SER A 55 -32.74 30.35 -55.07
N GLN A 56 -32.98 31.05 -56.18
CA GLN A 56 -34.26 31.69 -56.48
C GLN A 56 -35.09 30.85 -57.44
N THR A 57 -34.55 29.77 -58.00
CA THR A 57 -35.31 28.84 -58.84
C THR A 57 -36.21 27.98 -57.94
N ASP A 58 -37.52 28.06 -58.17
CA ASP A 58 -38.53 27.44 -57.32
C ASP A 58 -39.34 26.39 -58.10
N PHE A 59 -39.26 25.13 -57.65
CA PHE A 59 -40.01 24.01 -58.21
C PHE A 59 -41.19 23.57 -57.32
N THR A 60 -41.67 24.45 -56.43
CA THR A 60 -42.65 24.05 -55.40
C THR A 60 -43.93 23.47 -56.01
N GLY A 61 -44.31 22.25 -55.63
CA GLY A 61 -45.52 21.59 -56.14
C GLY A 61 -45.48 21.15 -57.61
N ALA A 62 -44.36 21.35 -58.33
CA ALA A 62 -44.22 20.95 -59.74
C ALA A 62 -44.28 19.42 -59.92
N SER A 63 -44.83 18.94 -61.04
CA SER A 63 -44.96 17.52 -61.37
C SER A 63 -44.01 17.10 -62.48
N PHE A 64 -43.09 16.17 -62.20
CA PHE A 64 -42.02 15.79 -63.15
C PHE A 64 -42.28 14.49 -63.95
N GLY A 65 -43.43 13.84 -63.78
CA GLY A 65 -43.81 12.68 -64.62
C GLY A 65 -42.92 11.43 -64.50
N LYS A 66 -42.96 10.54 -65.53
CA LYS A 66 -42.24 9.24 -65.60
C LYS A 66 -40.89 9.28 -66.33
N SER A 67 -40.66 10.29 -67.17
CA SER A 67 -39.38 10.53 -67.84
C SER A 67 -39.17 12.03 -67.88
N VAL A 68 -38.24 12.53 -67.07
CA VAL A 68 -37.52 13.75 -67.44
C VAL A 68 -36.47 13.25 -68.43
N THR A 69 -36.59 13.64 -69.70
CA THR A 69 -35.66 13.17 -70.73
C THR A 69 -34.37 14.00 -70.64
N GLY A 70 -33.21 13.34 -70.72
CA GLY A 70 -31.91 14.02 -70.69
C GLY A 70 -31.26 14.17 -69.30
N LYS A 71 -29.92 14.09 -69.25
CA LYS A 71 -29.12 14.07 -68.01
C LYS A 71 -29.25 15.40 -67.25
N VAL A 72 -30.12 15.46 -66.23
CA VAL A 72 -30.07 16.55 -65.24
C VAL A 72 -28.92 16.30 -64.28
N THR A 73 -27.91 17.18 -64.27
CA THR A 73 -26.65 16.97 -63.54
C THR A 73 -26.53 17.77 -62.24
N SER A 74 -27.41 18.74 -61.95
CA SER A 74 -27.33 19.53 -60.70
C SER A 74 -28.65 20.21 -60.32
N PHE A 75 -28.99 20.15 -59.03
CA PHE A 75 -30.05 20.91 -58.35
C PHE A 75 -29.48 21.79 -57.21
N ALA A 76 -28.18 22.08 -57.24
CA ALA A 76 -27.50 22.80 -56.18
C ALA A 76 -28.20 24.14 -55.85
N ASN A 77 -28.32 24.43 -54.55
CA ASN A 77 -28.95 25.63 -53.98
C ASN A 77 -30.46 25.83 -54.24
N CYS A 78 -31.16 24.95 -54.98
CA CYS A 78 -32.57 25.15 -55.36
C CYS A 78 -33.57 24.70 -54.29
N THR A 79 -34.85 25.09 -54.43
CA THR A 79 -35.96 24.62 -53.58
C THR A 79 -36.89 23.67 -54.35
N LEU A 80 -37.10 22.48 -53.81
CA LEU A 80 -37.96 21.43 -54.38
C LEU A 80 -39.13 21.03 -53.46
N THR A 81 -39.57 21.94 -52.58
CA THR A 81 -40.64 21.68 -51.59
C THR A 81 -41.93 21.20 -52.27
N GLU A 82 -42.57 20.14 -51.77
CA GLU A 82 -43.82 19.58 -52.34
C GLU A 82 -43.77 19.13 -53.82
N ALA A 83 -42.60 19.10 -54.47
CA ALA A 83 -42.45 18.62 -55.83
C ALA A 83 -42.87 17.14 -55.96
N LYS A 84 -43.68 16.84 -56.98
CA LYS A 84 -44.29 15.52 -57.21
C LYS A 84 -43.54 14.74 -58.29
N PHE A 85 -43.01 13.58 -57.92
CA PHE A 85 -42.39 12.62 -58.84
C PHE A 85 -43.24 11.34 -58.90
N THR A 86 -43.52 10.82 -60.10
CA THR A 86 -44.46 9.70 -60.25
C THR A 86 -43.90 8.35 -59.78
N LYS A 87 -42.58 8.28 -59.49
CA LYS A 87 -41.84 7.21 -58.78
C LYS A 87 -40.58 7.82 -58.12
N PRO A 88 -39.93 7.14 -57.14
CA PRO A 88 -38.60 7.54 -56.69
C PRO A 88 -37.66 7.63 -57.90
N VAL A 89 -37.08 8.81 -58.13
CA VAL A 89 -36.14 9.01 -59.24
C VAL A 89 -34.86 8.26 -58.87
N PRO A 90 -34.36 7.33 -59.68
CA PRO A 90 -33.11 6.64 -59.40
C PRO A 90 -31.93 7.59 -59.69
N PHE A 91 -31.74 8.60 -58.86
CA PHE A 91 -30.52 9.41 -58.90
C PHE A 91 -29.33 8.47 -58.69
N GLY A 92 -28.32 8.56 -59.56
CA GLY A 92 -27.03 7.93 -59.30
C GLY A 92 -26.94 6.41 -59.45
N LYS A 93 -27.78 5.76 -60.27
CA LYS A 93 -27.60 4.32 -60.64
C LYS A 93 -26.29 3.99 -61.40
N ASN A 94 -25.38 4.96 -61.56
CA ASN A 94 -24.10 4.80 -62.22
C ASN A 94 -22.96 4.96 -61.20
N THR A 95 -21.96 4.08 -61.25
CA THR A 95 -20.77 4.10 -60.38
C THR A 95 -19.73 5.15 -60.78
N ASP A 96 -19.94 5.87 -61.88
CA ASP A 96 -19.07 6.97 -62.32
C ASP A 96 -19.25 8.23 -61.44
N GLU A 97 -18.18 8.68 -60.78
CA GLU A 97 -18.17 9.92 -59.99
C GLU A 97 -18.56 11.16 -60.82
N LYS A 98 -18.36 11.16 -62.13
CA LYS A 98 -18.73 12.26 -63.04
C LYS A 98 -20.23 12.30 -63.35
N ALA A 99 -20.97 11.25 -62.99
CA ALA A 99 -22.43 11.18 -63.11
C ALA A 99 -23.16 11.45 -61.77
N ARG A 100 -22.42 11.88 -60.73
CA ARG A 100 -22.94 12.19 -59.39
C ARG A 100 -23.95 13.34 -59.45
N VAL A 101 -25.13 13.15 -58.89
CA VAL A 101 -26.15 14.20 -58.84
C VAL A 101 -25.84 15.16 -57.68
N ASN A 102 -25.73 16.45 -57.99
CA ASN A 102 -25.38 17.47 -57.02
C ASN A 102 -26.62 18.13 -56.40
N PHE A 103 -26.77 18.00 -55.07
CA PHE A 103 -27.80 18.64 -54.25
C PHE A 103 -27.20 19.55 -53.17
N THR A 104 -25.94 19.96 -53.30
CA THR A 104 -25.25 20.82 -52.32
C THR A 104 -26.11 22.05 -52.00
N LYS A 105 -26.38 22.27 -50.71
CA LYS A 105 -27.19 23.39 -50.17
C LYS A 105 -28.63 23.51 -50.72
N ALA A 106 -29.16 22.49 -51.39
CA ALA A 106 -30.54 22.49 -51.86
C ALA A 106 -31.52 22.24 -50.70
N THR A 107 -32.75 22.74 -50.83
CA THR A 107 -33.88 22.40 -49.94
C THR A 107 -34.72 21.32 -50.61
N ILE A 108 -34.67 20.11 -50.08
CA ILE A 108 -35.25 18.91 -50.71
C ILE A 108 -36.21 18.18 -49.76
N PRO A 109 -37.39 17.72 -50.24
CA PRO A 109 -38.24 16.80 -49.47
C PRO A 109 -37.51 15.48 -49.22
N TRP A 110 -37.55 14.95 -47.99
CA TRP A 110 -36.87 13.69 -47.67
C TRP A 110 -37.37 12.50 -48.50
N ASP A 111 -38.67 12.44 -48.77
CA ASP A 111 -39.31 11.36 -49.54
C ASP A 111 -38.83 11.29 -51.01
N LEU A 112 -38.12 12.32 -51.49
CA LEU A 112 -37.56 12.36 -52.84
C LEU A 112 -36.49 11.28 -53.09
N LEU A 113 -35.66 11.00 -52.09
CA LEU A 113 -34.45 10.18 -52.29
C LEU A 113 -34.70 8.66 -52.16
N GLY A 114 -35.85 8.27 -51.60
CA GLY A 114 -36.13 6.86 -51.29
C GLY A 114 -35.16 6.25 -50.27
N ARG A 115 -35.23 4.94 -50.07
CA ARG A 115 -34.42 4.22 -49.05
C ARG A 115 -32.99 3.84 -49.49
N LYS A 116 -32.72 3.84 -50.80
CA LYS A 116 -31.42 3.50 -51.38
C LYS A 116 -30.90 4.74 -52.11
N ILE A 117 -29.88 5.37 -51.53
CA ILE A 117 -29.34 6.66 -51.97
C ILE A 117 -27.92 6.43 -52.44
N GLU A 118 -27.69 6.62 -53.74
CA GLU A 118 -26.44 6.24 -54.40
C GLU A 118 -25.86 7.42 -55.16
N ASN A 119 -24.56 7.65 -55.03
CA ASN A 119 -23.76 8.58 -55.82
C ASN A 119 -24.39 9.98 -55.94
N VAL A 120 -24.65 10.61 -54.78
CA VAL A 120 -25.12 11.99 -54.67
C VAL A 120 -24.21 12.82 -53.75
N ASP A 121 -24.16 14.13 -54.02
CA ASP A 121 -23.53 15.10 -53.12
C ASP A 121 -24.61 15.87 -52.35
N LEU A 122 -24.69 15.64 -51.03
CA LEU A 122 -25.66 16.25 -50.13
C LEU A 122 -25.02 17.25 -49.17
N THR A 123 -23.80 17.69 -49.48
CA THR A 123 -23.04 18.62 -48.64
C THR A 123 -23.86 19.88 -48.35
N GLY A 124 -24.17 20.10 -47.07
CA GLY A 124 -24.94 21.26 -46.63
C GLY A 124 -26.40 21.32 -47.12
N ALA A 125 -26.97 20.25 -47.69
CA ALA A 125 -28.38 20.21 -48.08
C ALA A 125 -29.32 20.29 -46.85
N VAL A 126 -30.49 20.90 -47.04
CA VAL A 126 -31.54 21.03 -46.01
C VAL A 126 -32.72 20.15 -46.39
N PHE A 127 -33.15 19.28 -45.48
CA PHE A 127 -34.24 18.37 -45.72
C PHE A 127 -35.55 18.86 -45.10
N VAL A 128 -36.59 18.98 -45.92
CA VAL A 128 -37.96 19.22 -45.46
C VAL A 128 -38.59 17.87 -45.10
N ASN A 129 -39.28 17.83 -43.95
CA ASN A 129 -39.97 16.64 -43.43
C ASN A 129 -39.07 15.41 -43.21
N MET A 130 -37.80 15.63 -42.82
CA MET A 130 -36.87 14.53 -42.51
C MET A 130 -37.34 13.74 -41.28
N PRO A 131 -37.50 12.41 -41.37
CA PRO A 131 -37.94 11.61 -40.23
C PRO A 131 -36.84 11.49 -39.17
N SER A 132 -37.24 11.38 -37.91
CA SER A 132 -36.33 11.10 -36.79
C SER A 132 -35.76 9.68 -36.82
N LYS A 133 -36.37 8.78 -37.60
CA LYS A 133 -35.96 7.38 -37.81
C LYS A 133 -35.60 7.15 -39.28
N LEU A 134 -34.32 7.00 -39.55
CA LEU A 134 -33.71 6.69 -40.85
C LEU A 134 -33.27 5.22 -40.90
N ASN A 135 -34.17 4.31 -40.52
CA ASN A 135 -33.82 2.90 -40.34
C ASN A 135 -33.81 2.14 -41.67
N ALA A 136 -32.86 1.22 -41.82
CA ALA A 136 -32.67 0.39 -43.01
C ALA A 136 -32.44 1.19 -44.31
N TYR A 137 -31.68 2.29 -44.22
CA TYR A 137 -31.22 3.04 -45.39
C TYR A 137 -29.90 2.48 -45.92
N VAL A 138 -29.72 2.54 -47.23
CA VAL A 138 -28.47 2.16 -47.90
C VAL A 138 -27.89 3.39 -48.58
N PHE A 139 -26.76 3.86 -48.08
CA PHE A 139 -25.98 4.97 -48.63
C PHE A 139 -24.72 4.43 -49.30
N TYR A 140 -24.58 4.70 -50.59
CA TYR A 140 -23.42 4.28 -51.37
C TYR A 140 -22.78 5.48 -52.07
N GLY A 141 -21.52 5.79 -51.77
CA GLY A 141 -20.79 6.86 -52.42
C GLY A 141 -21.32 8.26 -52.10
N VAL A 142 -21.98 8.48 -50.96
CA VAL A 142 -22.64 9.76 -50.63
C VAL A 142 -21.71 10.69 -49.86
N LYS A 143 -21.73 11.99 -50.19
CA LYS A 143 -21.03 13.04 -49.43
C LYS A 143 -21.97 13.71 -48.45
N TRP A 144 -21.63 13.62 -47.16
CA TRP A 144 -22.41 14.09 -46.01
C TRP A 144 -21.68 15.15 -45.18
N ASN A 145 -20.59 15.74 -45.68
CA ASN A 145 -19.67 16.55 -44.88
C ASN A 145 -20.41 17.58 -43.99
N ASN A 146 -20.08 17.56 -42.69
CA ASN A 146 -20.68 18.39 -41.63
C ASN A 146 -22.19 18.23 -41.42
N PHE A 147 -22.80 17.14 -41.89
CA PHE A 147 -24.23 16.90 -41.69
C PHE A 147 -24.54 16.55 -40.24
N ASP A 148 -25.72 16.98 -39.78
CA ASP A 148 -26.20 16.77 -38.42
C ASP A 148 -27.18 15.59 -38.34
N PHE A 149 -26.65 14.45 -37.94
CA PHE A 149 -27.42 13.24 -37.63
C PHE A 149 -27.80 13.14 -36.14
N ALA A 150 -27.43 14.10 -35.29
CA ALA A 150 -27.53 13.97 -33.83
C ALA A 150 -28.94 13.57 -33.37
N GLY A 151 -28.98 12.65 -32.40
CA GLY A 151 -30.20 12.11 -31.79
C GLY A 151 -31.10 11.27 -32.71
N ARG A 152 -30.74 11.04 -33.97
CA ARG A 152 -31.56 10.26 -34.92
C ARG A 152 -31.28 8.77 -34.80
N SER A 153 -32.24 7.95 -35.23
CA SER A 153 -32.03 6.51 -35.38
C SER A 153 -31.63 6.19 -36.82
N LEU A 154 -30.50 5.51 -37.00
CA LEU A 154 -30.05 4.96 -38.29
C LEU A 154 -30.00 3.44 -38.25
N TYR A 155 -30.82 2.81 -37.40
CA TYR A 155 -30.82 1.37 -37.13
C TYR A 155 -30.78 0.54 -38.43
N ASN A 156 -29.85 -0.42 -38.49
CA ASN A 156 -29.67 -1.34 -39.61
C ASN A 156 -29.40 -0.66 -40.98
N SER A 157 -28.77 0.52 -40.97
CA SER A 157 -28.39 1.24 -42.20
C SER A 157 -26.95 0.96 -42.62
N SER A 158 -26.61 1.22 -43.88
CA SER A 158 -25.25 1.02 -44.41
C SER A 158 -24.70 2.29 -45.06
N PHE A 159 -23.43 2.59 -44.76
CA PHE A 159 -22.62 3.64 -45.38
C PHE A 159 -21.41 2.97 -46.04
N SER A 160 -21.38 2.97 -47.37
CA SER A 160 -20.27 2.42 -48.14
C SER A 160 -19.66 3.52 -49.02
N LEU A 161 -18.34 3.67 -49.02
CA LEU A 161 -17.62 4.72 -49.78
C LEU A 161 -18.14 6.14 -49.50
N CYS A 162 -18.65 6.39 -48.29
CA CYS A 162 -19.23 7.68 -47.92
C CYS A 162 -18.18 8.61 -47.27
N ASP A 163 -18.31 9.91 -47.52
CA ASP A 163 -17.55 10.93 -46.80
C ASP A 163 -18.44 11.55 -45.72
N LEU A 164 -18.11 11.27 -44.46
CA LEU A 164 -18.81 11.76 -43.28
C LEU A 164 -17.96 12.77 -42.49
N THR A 165 -16.92 13.33 -43.09
CA THR A 165 -15.99 14.23 -42.38
C THR A 165 -16.73 15.33 -41.62
N GLY A 166 -16.43 15.48 -40.34
CA GLY A 166 -17.02 16.51 -39.47
C GLY A 166 -18.50 16.32 -39.10
N CYS A 167 -19.13 15.21 -39.50
CA CYS A 167 -20.51 14.93 -39.14
C CYS A 167 -20.73 14.88 -37.63
N LYS A 168 -21.92 15.31 -37.21
CA LYS A 168 -22.39 15.19 -35.82
C LYS A 168 -23.34 14.01 -35.72
N MET A 169 -22.98 13.01 -34.94
CA MET A 169 -23.78 11.83 -34.66
C MET A 169 -24.07 11.66 -33.17
N THR A 170 -23.70 12.62 -32.32
CA THR A 170 -23.89 12.56 -30.87
C THR A 170 -25.28 12.08 -30.46
N GLY A 171 -25.35 11.08 -29.58
CA GLY A 171 -26.62 10.54 -29.06
C GLY A 171 -27.46 9.74 -30.06
N SER A 172 -26.94 9.42 -31.25
CA SER A 172 -27.70 8.71 -32.28
C SER A 172 -27.75 7.20 -32.02
N THR A 173 -28.79 6.53 -32.53
CA THR A 173 -28.87 5.07 -32.55
C THR A 173 -28.24 4.55 -33.84
N LEU A 174 -27.08 3.92 -33.73
CA LEU A 174 -26.30 3.37 -34.84
C LEU A 174 -26.21 1.83 -34.78
N ASP A 175 -27.14 1.20 -34.09
CA ASP A 175 -27.21 -0.25 -33.95
C ASP A 175 -27.33 -0.93 -35.33
N TYR A 176 -26.53 -1.96 -35.53
CA TYR A 176 -26.41 -2.74 -36.77
C TYR A 176 -25.99 -1.90 -37.99
N VAL A 177 -25.38 -0.73 -37.77
CA VAL A 177 -24.87 0.10 -38.86
C VAL A 177 -23.55 -0.44 -39.38
N SER A 178 -23.35 -0.36 -40.69
CA SER A 178 -22.10 -0.75 -41.34
C SER A 178 -21.46 0.44 -42.06
N PHE A 179 -20.25 0.82 -41.62
CA PHE A 179 -19.34 1.72 -42.33
C PHE A 179 -18.29 0.88 -43.04
N LEU A 180 -18.41 0.77 -44.36
CA LEU A 180 -17.62 -0.16 -45.18
C LEU A 180 -16.87 0.58 -46.28
N MET A 181 -15.94 -0.15 -46.92
CA MET A 181 -15.27 0.25 -48.16
C MET A 181 -14.65 1.65 -48.07
N ALA A 182 -13.72 1.86 -47.13
CA ALA A 182 -12.97 3.12 -46.98
C ALA A 182 -13.84 4.38 -46.75
N SER A 183 -14.95 4.24 -46.02
CA SER A 183 -15.70 5.41 -45.56
C SER A 183 -14.83 6.30 -44.65
N ASN A 184 -14.95 7.62 -44.81
CA ASN A 184 -14.15 8.61 -44.07
C ASN A 184 -14.94 9.16 -42.87
N LEU A 185 -14.46 8.90 -41.66
CA LEU A 185 -15.04 9.36 -40.39
C LEU A 185 -14.10 10.31 -39.63
N THR A 186 -13.16 10.97 -40.32
CA THR A 186 -12.26 11.95 -39.69
C THR A 186 -13.05 13.06 -38.98
N ASN A 187 -12.67 13.34 -37.73
CA ASN A 187 -13.25 14.37 -36.87
C ASN A 187 -14.79 14.24 -36.69
N VAL A 188 -15.33 13.03 -36.79
CA VAL A 188 -16.76 12.77 -36.53
C VAL A 188 -17.01 12.72 -35.02
N LYS A 189 -18.11 13.34 -34.58
CA LYS A 189 -18.57 13.30 -33.18
C LYS A 189 -19.59 12.20 -33.00
N MET A 190 -19.18 11.06 -32.43
CA MET A 190 -20.01 9.88 -32.16
C MET A 190 -20.14 9.59 -30.65
N ASN A 191 -19.88 10.58 -29.81
CA ASN A 191 -20.00 10.44 -28.36
C ASN A 191 -21.45 10.13 -27.96
N LYS A 192 -21.63 9.27 -26.95
CA LYS A 192 -22.95 8.86 -26.42
C LYS A 192 -23.89 8.16 -27.43
N CYS A 193 -23.37 7.60 -28.53
CA CYS A 193 -24.18 6.82 -29.47
C CYS A 193 -24.49 5.41 -28.94
N SER A 194 -25.56 4.78 -29.45
CA SER A 194 -25.76 3.33 -29.34
C SER A 194 -25.16 2.62 -30.55
N LEU A 195 -24.30 1.62 -30.31
CA LEU A 195 -23.48 0.98 -31.34
C LEU A 195 -23.58 -0.56 -31.38
N ILE A 196 -24.73 -1.15 -31.06
CA ILE A 196 -24.90 -2.63 -31.04
C ILE A 196 -24.49 -3.22 -32.40
N LYS A 197 -23.48 -4.10 -32.43
CA LYS A 197 -22.99 -4.78 -33.65
C LYS A 197 -22.65 -3.84 -34.82
N THR A 198 -22.13 -2.64 -34.51
CA THR A 198 -21.69 -1.68 -35.54
C THR A 198 -20.35 -2.09 -36.14
N ILE A 199 -20.20 -1.94 -37.46
CA ILE A 199 -19.01 -2.34 -38.21
C ILE A 199 -18.31 -1.10 -38.75
N PHE A 200 -17.03 -0.89 -38.40
CA PHE A 200 -16.17 0.21 -38.88
C PHE A 200 -15.08 -0.27 -39.85
N LYS A 201 -15.20 -1.49 -40.38
CA LYS A 201 -14.13 -2.20 -41.10
C LYS A 201 -13.56 -1.39 -42.27
N GLY A 202 -12.24 -1.14 -42.24
CA GLY A 202 -11.50 -0.47 -43.31
C GLY A 202 -11.70 1.05 -43.38
N SER A 203 -12.30 1.67 -42.36
CA SER A 203 -12.57 3.12 -42.32
C SER A 203 -11.43 3.93 -41.70
N THR A 204 -11.40 5.23 -42.02
CA THR A 204 -10.51 6.21 -41.38
C THR A 204 -11.22 6.91 -40.25
N MET A 205 -10.67 6.83 -39.03
CA MET A 205 -11.28 7.35 -37.80
C MET A 205 -10.35 8.33 -37.06
N THR A 206 -9.54 9.08 -37.81
CA THR A 206 -8.61 10.05 -37.23
C THR A 206 -9.35 11.14 -36.47
N ASP A 207 -8.96 11.35 -35.22
CA ASP A 207 -9.57 12.31 -34.28
C ASP A 207 -11.10 12.12 -34.11
N THR A 208 -11.61 10.91 -34.37
CA THR A 208 -13.01 10.54 -34.12
C THR A 208 -13.26 10.38 -32.63
N ASP A 209 -14.38 10.93 -32.16
CA ASP A 209 -14.78 10.88 -30.75
C ASP A 209 -15.86 9.82 -30.54
N LEU A 210 -15.49 8.72 -29.88
CA LEU A 210 -16.38 7.62 -29.48
C LEU A 210 -16.64 7.61 -27.98
N SER A 211 -16.35 8.70 -27.26
CA SER A 211 -16.44 8.72 -25.80
C SER A 211 -17.86 8.39 -25.29
N TYR A 212 -17.93 7.56 -24.25
CA TYR A 212 -19.17 7.18 -23.57
C TYR A 212 -20.27 6.60 -24.48
N ALA A 213 -19.91 5.89 -25.55
CA ALA A 213 -20.87 5.18 -26.38
C ALA A 213 -21.35 3.87 -25.70
N THR A 214 -22.59 3.47 -25.98
CA THR A 214 -23.16 2.23 -25.44
C THR A 214 -22.95 1.06 -26.40
N ASN A 215 -22.72 -0.14 -25.85
CA ASN A 215 -22.58 -1.40 -26.59
C ASN A 215 -21.35 -1.49 -27.51
N LEU A 216 -20.30 -0.70 -27.25
CA LEU A 216 -19.06 -0.73 -28.04
C LEU A 216 -18.42 -2.11 -28.07
N GLN A 217 -18.56 -2.89 -26.98
CA GLN A 217 -18.14 -4.29 -26.86
C GLN A 217 -18.58 -5.20 -28.03
N GLN A 218 -19.61 -4.86 -28.82
CA GLN A 218 -20.05 -5.68 -29.96
C GLN A 218 -19.55 -5.17 -31.33
N CYS A 219 -18.70 -4.15 -31.35
CA CYS A 219 -18.25 -3.49 -32.57
C CYS A 219 -17.05 -4.19 -33.23
N SER A 220 -16.85 -3.89 -34.52
CA SER A 220 -15.66 -4.30 -35.27
C SER A 220 -14.87 -3.12 -35.81
N PHE A 221 -13.59 -3.04 -35.43
CA PHE A 221 -12.60 -2.04 -35.84
C PHE A 221 -11.52 -2.64 -36.74
N ALA A 222 -11.82 -3.71 -37.47
CA ALA A 222 -10.82 -4.36 -38.31
C ALA A 222 -10.26 -3.45 -39.41
N ASN A 223 -8.93 -3.35 -39.50
CA ASN A 223 -8.17 -2.57 -40.50
C ASN A 223 -8.51 -1.07 -40.48
N THR A 224 -8.63 -0.48 -39.29
CA THR A 224 -8.99 0.93 -39.11
C THR A 224 -7.77 1.80 -38.79
N TYR A 225 -7.85 3.09 -39.18
CA TYR A 225 -6.88 4.11 -38.81
C TYR A 225 -7.37 4.87 -37.57
N LEU A 226 -6.70 4.70 -36.43
CA LEU A 226 -7.15 5.12 -35.09
C LEU A 226 -6.28 6.22 -34.45
N ASN A 227 -5.51 6.96 -35.26
CA ASN A 227 -4.67 8.05 -34.76
C ASN A 227 -5.54 9.15 -34.11
N GLY A 228 -5.25 9.51 -32.86
CA GLY A 228 -6.03 10.53 -32.12
C GLY A 228 -7.47 10.13 -31.77
N THR A 229 -7.89 8.88 -32.07
CA THR A 229 -9.24 8.41 -31.72
C THR A 229 -9.41 8.35 -30.20
N ILE A 230 -10.58 8.79 -29.73
CA ILE A 230 -10.91 8.87 -28.31
C ILE A 230 -11.88 7.74 -27.94
N PHE A 231 -11.43 6.80 -27.12
CA PHE A 231 -12.21 5.67 -26.61
C PHE A 231 -12.63 5.84 -25.14
N ASP A 232 -12.51 7.03 -24.58
CA ASP A 232 -12.68 7.29 -23.15
C ASP A 232 -14.04 6.83 -22.59
N GLY A 233 -14.00 6.22 -21.39
CA GLY A 233 -15.17 5.77 -20.65
C GLY A 233 -15.91 4.56 -21.23
N ASN A 234 -15.37 3.89 -22.25
CA ASN A 234 -16.02 2.75 -22.91
C ASN A 234 -15.55 1.39 -22.36
N ASP A 235 -16.41 0.38 -22.55
CA ASP A 235 -16.07 -1.04 -22.37
C ASP A 235 -15.77 -1.67 -23.73
N LEU A 236 -14.51 -2.07 -23.95
CA LEU A 236 -14.01 -2.62 -25.21
C LEU A 236 -13.70 -4.12 -25.14
N ARG A 237 -14.07 -4.80 -24.05
CA ARG A 237 -13.60 -6.18 -23.78
C ARG A 237 -13.96 -7.21 -24.87
N ASP A 238 -15.10 -7.07 -25.52
CA ASP A 238 -15.53 -7.98 -26.61
C ASP A 238 -15.38 -7.38 -28.03
N SER A 239 -14.82 -6.16 -28.15
CA SER A 239 -14.64 -5.51 -29.45
C SER A 239 -13.61 -6.24 -30.30
N THR A 240 -13.87 -6.36 -31.60
CA THR A 240 -12.92 -7.01 -32.52
C THR A 240 -12.00 -5.99 -33.17
N PHE A 241 -10.69 -6.15 -32.96
CA PHE A 241 -9.65 -5.35 -33.60
C PHE A 241 -8.87 -6.25 -34.55
N GLY A 242 -9.07 -6.07 -35.86
CA GLY A 242 -8.35 -6.84 -36.90
C GLY A 242 -6.96 -6.26 -37.19
N ILE A 243 -6.09 -7.05 -37.82
CA ILE A 243 -4.71 -6.66 -38.12
C ILE A 243 -4.56 -6.16 -39.56
N PRO A 244 -3.89 -5.01 -39.82
CA PRO A 244 -3.23 -4.10 -38.86
C PRO A 244 -4.03 -2.82 -38.58
N ASN A 245 -4.26 -2.52 -37.29
CA ASN A 245 -4.73 -1.21 -36.85
C ASN A 245 -3.56 -0.25 -36.62
N ARG A 246 -3.72 1.02 -36.99
CA ARG A 246 -2.68 2.04 -36.81
C ARG A 246 -3.08 3.01 -35.70
N MET A 247 -2.27 3.04 -34.65
CA MET A 247 -2.40 3.97 -33.51
C MET A 247 -1.20 4.92 -33.46
N SER A 248 -1.29 5.92 -32.59
CA SER A 248 -0.32 6.99 -32.52
C SER A 248 1.13 6.54 -32.26
N LYS A 249 2.04 7.31 -32.85
CA LYS A 249 3.48 7.29 -32.59
C LYS A 249 4.02 8.67 -32.20
N SER A 250 3.14 9.67 -32.11
CA SER A 250 3.50 11.06 -31.81
C SER A 250 2.65 11.59 -30.66
N ARG A 251 3.17 12.61 -29.97
CA ARG A 251 2.45 13.38 -28.96
C ARG A 251 1.35 14.28 -29.56
N ASP A 252 1.31 14.46 -30.88
CA ASP A 252 0.34 15.36 -31.54
C ASP A 252 -1.06 14.75 -31.70
N HIS A 253 -1.17 13.43 -31.78
CA HIS A 253 -2.44 12.70 -31.97
C HIS A 253 -2.55 11.53 -31.00
N ILE A 254 -2.56 11.80 -29.69
CA ILE A 254 -2.61 10.77 -28.64
C ILE A 254 -3.91 9.97 -28.76
N THR A 255 -3.80 8.66 -29.01
CA THR A 255 -4.94 7.74 -28.91
C THR A 255 -5.24 7.52 -27.42
N SER A 256 -6.47 7.83 -26.99
CA SER A 256 -6.86 7.87 -25.58
C SER A 256 -7.83 6.77 -25.21
N PHE A 257 -7.58 6.16 -24.05
CA PHE A 257 -8.41 5.10 -23.46
C PHE A 257 -8.77 5.42 -22.01
N GLN A 258 -8.83 6.69 -21.63
CA GLN A 258 -9.01 7.05 -20.22
C GLN A 258 -10.30 6.44 -19.66
N PHE A 259 -10.21 5.87 -18.45
CA PHE A 259 -11.34 5.20 -17.78
C PHE A 259 -11.95 4.01 -18.56
N ALA A 260 -11.29 3.53 -19.61
CA ALA A 260 -11.78 2.41 -20.41
C ALA A 260 -11.50 1.06 -19.74
N LYS A 261 -12.29 0.06 -20.11
CA LYS A 261 -12.03 -1.36 -19.83
C LYS A 261 -11.58 -2.05 -21.10
N ILE A 262 -10.42 -2.70 -21.05
CA ILE A 262 -9.79 -3.31 -22.22
C ILE A 262 -9.46 -4.78 -21.90
N ALA A 263 -9.87 -5.69 -22.78
CA ALA A 263 -9.45 -7.10 -22.70
C ALA A 263 -8.08 -7.27 -23.35
N THR A 264 -7.25 -8.18 -22.83
CA THR A 264 -5.88 -8.34 -23.33
C THR A 264 -5.75 -8.80 -24.77
N LYS A 265 -6.77 -9.46 -25.32
CA LYS A 265 -6.86 -9.79 -26.75
C LYS A 265 -6.63 -8.54 -27.64
N PHE A 266 -7.09 -7.37 -27.19
CA PHE A 266 -6.82 -6.09 -27.84
C PHE A 266 -5.32 -5.79 -27.99
N LEU A 267 -4.52 -6.11 -26.96
CA LEU A 267 -3.09 -5.86 -26.91
C LEU A 267 -2.29 -6.97 -27.60
N THR A 268 -2.73 -8.23 -27.43
CA THR A 268 -2.02 -9.42 -27.92
C THR A 268 -2.33 -9.78 -29.37
N GLU A 269 -3.39 -9.28 -30.01
CA GLU A 269 -3.61 -9.47 -31.46
C GLU A 269 -2.79 -8.50 -32.33
N ASN A 270 -2.12 -7.51 -31.71
CA ASN A 270 -1.36 -6.46 -32.38
C ASN A 270 0.16 -6.63 -32.23
N ILE A 271 0.64 -7.88 -32.22
CA ILE A 271 1.95 -8.41 -31.74
C ILE A 271 3.25 -7.65 -32.14
N GLN A 272 3.23 -6.65 -33.03
CA GLN A 272 4.46 -5.98 -33.50
C GLN A 272 4.43 -4.44 -33.62
N TYR A 273 3.52 -3.73 -32.94
CA TYR A 273 3.37 -2.29 -33.23
C TYR A 273 3.97 -1.37 -32.17
N ASN A 274 4.96 -0.57 -32.61
CA ASN A 274 5.59 0.52 -31.88
C ASN A 274 4.57 1.64 -31.58
N TRP A 275 3.81 1.50 -30.50
CA TRP A 275 2.83 2.48 -30.03
C TRP A 275 3.47 3.35 -28.95
N GLN A 276 3.82 4.57 -29.31
CA GLN A 276 4.42 5.52 -28.37
C GLN A 276 3.37 6.54 -27.96
N CYS A 277 3.48 7.06 -26.73
CA CYS A 277 2.60 8.12 -26.23
C CYS A 277 1.11 7.72 -26.19
N ILE A 278 0.81 6.50 -25.75
CA ILE A 278 -0.57 6.05 -25.50
C ILE A 278 -1.03 6.51 -24.12
N ASP A 279 -2.28 6.95 -24.03
CA ASP A 279 -2.89 7.38 -22.78
C ASP A 279 -3.80 6.30 -22.20
N PHE A 280 -3.29 5.63 -21.17
CA PHE A 280 -3.96 4.60 -20.39
C PHE A 280 -4.34 5.08 -18.98
N ARG A 281 -4.40 6.39 -18.71
CA ARG A 281 -4.73 6.86 -17.36
C ARG A 281 -6.07 6.31 -16.87
N ASN A 282 -6.08 5.75 -15.66
CA ASN A 282 -7.25 5.13 -15.04
C ASN A 282 -7.86 3.96 -15.84
N VAL A 283 -7.08 3.32 -16.72
CA VAL A 283 -7.54 2.13 -17.46
C VAL A 283 -7.64 0.92 -16.55
N ILE A 284 -8.59 0.04 -16.85
CA ILE A 284 -8.65 -1.31 -16.28
C ILE A 284 -8.33 -2.32 -17.38
N ILE A 285 -7.24 -3.07 -17.20
CA ILE A 285 -6.84 -4.19 -18.06
C ILE A 285 -7.12 -5.50 -17.32
N GLU A 286 -7.98 -6.34 -17.90
CA GLU A 286 -8.39 -7.64 -17.37
C GLU A 286 -7.79 -8.76 -18.26
N ASP A 287 -7.33 -9.87 -17.66
CA ASP A 287 -6.72 -11.10 -18.27
C ASP A 287 -5.22 -11.07 -18.62
N PHE A 288 -4.56 -12.23 -18.78
CA PHE A 288 -3.13 -12.33 -19.08
C PHE A 288 -2.78 -11.65 -20.42
N ALA A 289 -1.76 -10.79 -20.44
CA ALA A 289 -1.20 -10.19 -21.66
C ALA A 289 0.32 -10.29 -21.67
N THR A 290 0.85 -10.76 -22.80
CA THR A 290 2.22 -10.49 -23.20
C THR A 290 2.23 -9.20 -24.02
N ILE A 291 2.82 -8.15 -23.46
CA ILE A 291 2.95 -6.85 -24.09
C ILE A 291 4.40 -6.70 -24.54
N LYS A 292 4.63 -6.93 -25.84
CA LYS A 292 5.95 -6.79 -26.48
C LYS A 292 5.94 -5.58 -27.42
N GLY A 293 7.07 -4.88 -27.50
CA GLY A 293 7.25 -3.75 -28.41
C GLY A 293 7.68 -2.45 -27.72
N ASN A 294 7.59 -1.35 -28.46
CA ASN A 294 7.97 -0.03 -27.96
C ASN A 294 6.75 0.73 -27.45
N LEU A 295 6.70 0.91 -26.12
CA LEU A 295 5.70 1.64 -25.36
C LEU A 295 6.34 2.82 -24.60
N SER A 296 7.38 3.42 -25.18
CA SER A 296 8.04 4.56 -24.55
C SER A 296 7.05 5.72 -24.34
N ASN A 297 7.17 6.40 -23.20
CA ASN A 297 6.26 7.46 -22.76
C ASN A 297 4.80 7.01 -22.57
N LEU A 298 4.55 5.75 -22.22
CA LEU A 298 3.23 5.27 -21.81
C LEU A 298 2.73 6.06 -20.58
N LEU A 299 1.52 6.58 -20.65
CA LEU A 299 0.85 7.25 -19.53
C LEU A 299 -0.12 6.28 -18.86
N ALA A 300 0.32 5.62 -17.80
CA ALA A 300 -0.44 4.55 -17.13
C ALA A 300 -0.79 4.89 -15.67
N MET A 301 -0.86 6.19 -15.33
CA MET A 301 -1.14 6.64 -13.96
C MET A 301 -2.48 6.09 -13.45
N ASN A 302 -2.50 5.61 -12.20
CA ASN A 302 -3.68 5.05 -11.53
C ASN A 302 -4.40 3.92 -12.29
N SER A 303 -3.70 3.26 -13.23
CA SER A 303 -4.29 2.15 -13.98
C SER A 303 -4.31 0.89 -13.14
N MET A 304 -5.27 0.01 -13.40
CA MET A 304 -5.36 -1.31 -12.78
C MET A 304 -5.03 -2.38 -13.81
N PHE A 305 -3.93 -3.09 -13.56
CA PHE A 305 -3.47 -4.23 -14.33
C PHE A 305 -3.78 -5.50 -13.53
N ASN A 306 -5.00 -6.04 -13.69
CA ASN A 306 -5.61 -7.04 -12.81
C ASN A 306 -5.15 -8.50 -13.06
N SER A 307 -4.11 -8.69 -13.86
CA SER A 307 -3.65 -9.99 -14.35
C SER A 307 -2.13 -10.02 -14.48
N SER A 308 -1.55 -11.22 -14.56
CA SER A 308 -0.10 -11.38 -14.76
C SER A 308 0.32 -10.77 -16.10
N LEU A 309 0.79 -9.53 -16.05
CA LEU A 309 1.32 -8.83 -17.21
C LEU A 309 2.76 -9.26 -17.46
N ASN A 310 3.03 -9.56 -18.71
CA ASN A 310 4.37 -9.87 -19.16
C ASN A 310 4.89 -8.76 -20.09
N PHE A 311 5.80 -7.93 -19.56
CA PHE A 311 6.56 -6.89 -20.26
C PHE A 311 7.98 -7.35 -20.62
N GLU A 312 8.23 -8.65 -20.66
CA GLU A 312 9.55 -9.20 -20.98
C GLU A 312 10.09 -8.62 -22.30
N GLY A 313 11.27 -8.00 -22.21
CA GLY A 313 11.94 -7.34 -23.33
C GLY A 313 11.24 -6.07 -23.88
N ALA A 314 10.22 -5.55 -23.20
CA ALA A 314 9.52 -4.33 -23.62
C ALA A 314 10.38 -3.08 -23.46
N LYS A 315 10.17 -2.08 -24.33
CA LYS A 315 10.77 -0.75 -24.18
C LYS A 315 9.77 0.20 -23.52
N LEU A 316 10.02 0.53 -22.26
CA LEU A 316 9.17 1.32 -21.38
C LEU A 316 9.88 2.57 -20.85
N ASN A 317 10.87 3.07 -21.60
CA ASN A 317 11.63 4.26 -21.21
C ASN A 317 10.70 5.47 -21.07
N GLY A 318 10.84 6.19 -19.95
CA GLY A 318 9.99 7.32 -19.59
C GLY A 318 8.51 6.97 -19.36
N ALA A 319 8.16 5.70 -19.17
CA ALA A 319 6.79 5.32 -18.81
C ALA A 319 6.44 5.84 -17.42
N ASN A 320 5.20 6.30 -17.27
CA ASN A 320 4.68 6.77 -16.00
C ASN A 320 3.64 5.79 -15.44
N PHE A 321 4.06 5.02 -14.45
CA PHE A 321 3.24 4.06 -13.70
C PHE A 321 2.85 4.57 -12.32
N SER A 322 2.96 5.88 -12.06
CA SER A 322 2.67 6.44 -10.73
C SER A 322 1.24 6.10 -10.30
N GLY A 323 1.07 5.54 -9.11
CA GLY A 323 -0.26 5.14 -8.60
C GLY A 323 -0.87 3.91 -9.27
N ALA A 324 -0.22 3.30 -10.27
CA ALA A 324 -0.75 2.13 -10.96
C ALA A 324 -0.73 0.88 -10.07
N THR A 325 -1.70 -0.01 -10.25
CA THR A 325 -1.80 -1.28 -9.51
C THR A 325 -1.49 -2.46 -10.42
N PHE A 326 -0.57 -3.35 -10.02
CA PHE A 326 -0.12 -4.52 -10.77
C PHE A 326 -0.48 -5.85 -10.08
N SER A 327 -0.99 -6.83 -10.81
CA SER A 327 -1.04 -8.23 -10.34
C SER A 327 0.14 -8.99 -10.94
N SER A 328 1.09 -9.47 -10.12
CA SER A 328 2.25 -10.31 -10.52
C SER A 328 2.85 -9.96 -11.90
N VAL A 329 3.79 -9.02 -11.94
CA VAL A 329 4.36 -8.48 -13.19
C VAL A 329 5.75 -9.05 -13.50
N ASN A 330 5.97 -9.36 -14.77
CA ASN A 330 7.26 -9.76 -15.31
C ASN A 330 7.85 -8.62 -16.16
N PHE A 331 8.97 -8.04 -15.72
CA PHE A 331 9.74 -7.05 -16.49
C PHE A 331 11.08 -7.59 -16.96
N ASN A 332 11.33 -8.90 -16.93
CA ASN A 332 12.64 -9.45 -17.26
C ASN A 332 13.20 -8.88 -18.57
N ASN A 333 14.44 -8.41 -18.52
CA ASN A 333 15.14 -7.77 -19.64
C ASN A 333 14.43 -6.53 -20.24
N ALA A 334 13.48 -5.91 -19.54
CA ALA A 334 12.84 -4.68 -19.99
C ALA A 334 13.75 -3.46 -19.82
N SER A 335 13.52 -2.46 -20.67
CA SER A 335 14.17 -1.15 -20.57
C SER A 335 13.23 -0.18 -19.86
N LEU A 336 13.61 0.22 -18.65
CA LEU A 336 12.78 1.02 -17.73
C LEU A 336 13.47 2.36 -17.39
N ASN A 337 14.42 2.82 -18.19
CA ASN A 337 15.20 4.00 -17.86
C ASN A 337 14.28 5.22 -17.73
N ASN A 338 14.46 5.98 -16.64
CA ASN A 338 13.60 7.10 -16.26
C ASN A 338 12.11 6.74 -16.05
N ALA A 339 11.79 5.47 -15.80
CA ALA A 339 10.43 5.08 -15.46
C ALA A 339 10.06 5.58 -14.06
N ASN A 340 8.81 6.04 -13.92
CA ASN A 340 8.27 6.48 -12.64
C ASN A 340 7.34 5.40 -12.07
N PHE A 341 7.72 4.87 -10.90
CA PHE A 341 6.94 3.90 -10.13
C PHE A 341 6.45 4.46 -8.79
N THR A 342 6.54 5.77 -8.58
CA THR A 342 6.14 6.41 -7.32
C THR A 342 4.70 6.04 -6.97
N ALA A 343 4.49 5.52 -5.76
CA ALA A 343 3.18 5.11 -5.25
C ALA A 343 2.44 4.05 -6.09
N ALA A 344 3.12 3.31 -6.97
CA ALA A 344 2.55 2.12 -7.59
C ALA A 344 2.15 1.09 -6.51
N LYS A 345 1.30 0.12 -6.88
CA LYS A 345 0.79 -0.90 -5.96
C LYS A 345 0.75 -2.30 -6.58
N THR A 346 0.61 -3.35 -5.78
CA THR A 346 0.35 -4.72 -6.25
C THR A 346 -0.88 -5.38 -5.64
N LEU A 347 -1.59 -6.20 -6.41
CA LEU A 347 -2.69 -7.06 -5.93
C LEU A 347 -2.14 -8.39 -5.43
N GLU A 348 -2.59 -8.87 -4.26
CA GLU A 348 -2.18 -10.17 -3.71
C GLU A 348 -2.59 -11.33 -4.63
N GLY A 349 -1.63 -12.19 -4.94
CA GLY A 349 -1.84 -13.45 -5.62
C GLY A 349 -2.10 -14.58 -4.62
N LYS A 350 -3.37 -14.97 -4.43
CA LYS A 350 -3.82 -16.35 -4.17
C LYS A 350 -5.35 -16.42 -4.25
N GLN A 351 -5.84 -17.08 -5.31
CA GLN A 351 -7.23 -17.52 -5.53
C GLN A 351 -8.36 -16.61 -4.99
N ALA A 352 -8.67 -15.52 -5.69
CA ALA A 352 -10.02 -14.96 -5.60
C ALA A 352 -10.98 -15.88 -6.38
N SER A 353 -11.54 -16.84 -5.65
CA SER A 353 -12.65 -17.68 -6.08
C SER A 353 -13.78 -16.86 -6.74
N ARG A 354 -14.42 -17.48 -7.73
CA ARG A 354 -15.57 -17.01 -8.50
C ARG A 354 -16.63 -16.33 -7.61
N ARG A 355 -16.64 -14.98 -7.58
CA ARG A 355 -17.81 -14.06 -7.44
C ARG A 355 -17.35 -12.71 -6.88
N ALA A 356 -16.86 -11.83 -7.75
CA ALA A 356 -16.99 -10.39 -7.55
C ALA A 356 -18.04 -9.88 -8.53
N ALA A 357 -19.32 -10.09 -8.22
CA ALA A 357 -20.39 -9.44 -8.95
C ALA A 357 -20.42 -7.96 -8.53
N ARG A 358 -19.79 -7.10 -9.32
CA ARG A 358 -20.04 -5.64 -9.26
C ARG A 358 -21.42 -5.39 -9.88
N PHE A 359 -22.39 -5.00 -9.06
CA PHE A 359 -23.59 -4.35 -9.57
C PHE A 359 -23.21 -2.92 -9.97
N ILE A 360 -23.22 -2.67 -11.28
CA ILE A 360 -23.20 -1.31 -11.83
C ILE A 360 -24.67 -0.89 -11.91
N LEU A 361 -25.12 -0.04 -11.01
CA LEU A 361 -26.38 0.66 -11.21
C LEU A 361 -26.11 1.84 -12.18
N PRO A 362 -26.93 2.00 -13.23
CA PRO A 362 -26.69 2.99 -14.26
C PRO A 362 -27.00 4.41 -13.74
N GLU A 363 -26.03 5.32 -13.86
CA GLU A 363 -26.24 6.76 -13.71
C GLU A 363 -26.92 7.31 -14.97
N THR A 364 -28.21 7.01 -15.16
CA THR A 364 -29.17 7.86 -15.87
C THR A 364 -30.52 7.14 -15.88
N ASP A 365 -31.26 7.25 -14.79
CA ASP A 365 -32.70 7.10 -14.87
C ASP A 365 -33.34 8.20 -14.04
N SER A 366 -34.47 8.71 -14.53
CA SER A 366 -35.25 9.76 -13.85
C SER A 366 -35.67 9.36 -12.42
N GLU A 367 -35.56 8.08 -12.07
CA GLU A 367 -35.76 7.54 -10.73
C GLU A 367 -34.63 7.88 -9.73
N TYR A 368 -33.38 8.12 -10.18
CA TYR A 368 -32.30 8.55 -9.28
C TYR A 368 -32.51 9.99 -8.81
N ALA A 369 -33.04 10.84 -9.69
CA ALA A 369 -33.47 12.19 -9.34
C ALA A 369 -34.74 12.18 -8.47
N GLU A 370 -35.74 11.34 -8.76
CA GLU A 370 -36.92 11.17 -7.88
C GLU A 370 -36.57 10.59 -6.51
N PHE A 371 -35.58 9.70 -6.42
CA PHE A 371 -35.07 9.14 -5.16
C PHE A 371 -34.44 10.23 -4.29
N LEU A 372 -33.62 11.10 -4.89
CA LEU A 372 -33.06 12.29 -4.23
C LEU A 372 -34.14 13.33 -3.88
N LEU A 373 -35.20 13.48 -4.70
CA LEU A 373 -36.33 14.39 -4.47
C LEU A 373 -37.31 13.90 -3.38
N ALA A 374 -37.46 12.58 -3.22
CA ALA A 374 -38.30 11.96 -2.19
C ALA A 374 -37.66 12.01 -0.80
N LEU A 375 -36.31 11.93 -0.75
CA LEU A 375 -35.51 12.13 0.45
C LEU A 375 -35.53 13.59 0.95
N THR A 376 -35.68 14.55 0.05
CA THR A 376 -35.75 15.99 0.38
C THR A 376 -37.17 16.48 0.72
N ASN A 377 -38.23 15.85 0.18
CA ASN A 377 -39.63 16.28 0.38
C ASN A 377 -40.42 15.51 1.45
N ASN A 378 -39.77 14.65 2.26
CA ASN A 378 -40.41 13.94 3.38
C ASN A 378 -41.65 13.10 3.00
N VAL A 379 -41.66 12.45 1.82
CA VAL A 379 -42.81 11.66 1.35
C VAL A 379 -42.72 10.21 1.83
N THR A 380 -43.03 9.98 3.09
CA THR A 380 -43.01 8.66 3.76
C THR A 380 -43.86 7.57 3.06
N PRO A 381 -45.03 7.85 2.44
CA PRO A 381 -45.84 6.80 1.79
C PRO A 381 -45.26 6.24 0.49
N LYS A 382 -44.48 7.02 -0.28
CA LYS A 382 -43.84 6.57 -1.55
C LYS A 382 -42.66 5.65 -1.26
N ILE A 383 -41.86 6.01 -0.25
CA ILE A 383 -40.71 5.22 0.22
C ILE A 383 -41.17 3.85 0.74
N ALA A 384 -42.26 3.83 1.52
CA ALA A 384 -42.85 2.59 2.02
C ALA A 384 -43.38 1.67 0.90
N LYS A 385 -43.97 2.22 -0.18
CA LYS A 385 -44.40 1.44 -1.36
C LYS A 385 -43.23 0.89 -2.18
N MET A 386 -42.09 1.60 -2.23
CA MET A 386 -40.90 1.17 -2.96
C MET A 386 -40.18 0.02 -2.23
N PHE A 387 -40.04 0.11 -0.90
CA PHE A 387 -39.45 -0.96 -0.09
C PHE A 387 -40.35 -2.19 0.07
N ALA A 388 -41.68 -2.02 -0.02
CA ALA A 388 -42.62 -3.14 -0.06
C ALA A 388 -42.45 -4.03 -1.32
N ARG A 389 -41.95 -3.49 -2.45
CA ARG A 389 -41.61 -4.29 -3.66
C ARG A 389 -40.34 -5.14 -3.50
N PHE A 390 -39.45 -4.75 -2.59
CA PHE A 390 -38.22 -5.49 -2.24
C PHE A 390 -38.37 -6.30 -0.95
N ASN A 391 -39.59 -6.41 -0.41
CA ASN A 391 -39.95 -7.22 0.75
C ASN A 391 -39.30 -6.79 2.09
N ILE A 392 -39.07 -5.48 2.28
CA ILE A 392 -38.44 -4.92 3.49
C ILE A 392 -39.50 -4.22 4.37
N LYS A 393 -39.66 -4.62 5.64
CA LYS A 393 -40.57 -3.99 6.63
C LYS A 393 -39.85 -2.92 7.46
N LEU A 394 -40.42 -1.72 7.58
CA LEU A 394 -39.91 -0.62 8.41
C LEU A 394 -40.91 -0.28 9.54
N GLY A 395 -40.43 -0.18 10.78
CA GLY A 395 -41.20 0.23 11.97
C GLY A 395 -41.17 1.76 12.22
N ASN A 396 -42.20 2.27 12.89
CA ASN A 396 -42.62 3.68 12.97
C ASN A 396 -41.55 4.68 13.45
N ILE A 397 -41.23 5.67 12.61
CA ILE A 397 -40.52 6.91 12.98
C ILE A 397 -41.54 8.07 12.99
N GLN A 398 -41.64 8.82 14.09
CA GLN A 398 -42.42 10.08 14.16
C GLN A 398 -41.48 11.29 14.09
N CYS A 399 -41.79 12.24 13.20
CA CYS A 399 -41.15 13.55 13.14
C CYS A 399 -42.18 14.65 13.46
N ARG A 400 -41.88 15.57 14.39
CA ARG A 400 -42.66 16.80 14.60
C ARG A 400 -41.88 18.03 14.12
N PRO A 401 -42.51 18.97 13.41
CA PRO A 401 -41.88 20.24 13.00
C PRO A 401 -41.97 21.29 14.11
N LYS A 402 -40.90 22.09 14.29
CA LYS A 402 -40.97 23.39 14.98
C LYS A 402 -40.90 24.48 13.90
N GLY A 403 -41.83 25.44 13.95
CA GLY A 403 -42.32 26.22 12.81
C GLY A 403 -41.31 27.03 11.98
N THR A 404 -41.55 26.96 10.66
CA THR A 404 -41.41 27.96 9.58
C THR A 404 -40.11 28.79 9.56
N THR A 405 -39.05 28.50 8.79
CA THR A 405 -38.87 27.84 7.47
C THR A 405 -37.65 26.91 7.49
N ALA A 406 -37.75 25.78 6.80
CA ALA A 406 -36.91 24.60 6.97
C ALA A 406 -35.71 24.52 6.02
N SER A 407 -34.50 24.44 6.59
CA SER A 407 -33.40 23.56 6.12
C SER A 407 -32.26 23.49 7.16
N SER A 408 -32.58 23.07 8.38
CA SER A 408 -31.62 22.49 9.33
C SER A 408 -32.33 21.46 10.20
N PHE A 409 -31.94 20.19 10.07
CA PHE A 409 -32.31 19.10 10.98
C PHE A 409 -31.04 18.65 11.71
N SER A 410 -31.09 18.57 13.04
CA SER A 410 -30.02 18.03 13.88
C SER A 410 -30.51 16.79 14.62
N ILE A 411 -29.77 15.69 14.53
CA ILE A 411 -29.83 14.59 15.50
C ILE A 411 -28.68 14.85 16.49
N ILE A 412 -29.00 15.02 17.77
CA ILE A 412 -28.03 15.30 18.84
C ILE A 412 -27.61 13.96 19.47
N GLU A 413 -26.32 13.72 19.66
CA GLU A 413 -25.80 13.04 20.85
C GLU A 413 -24.32 13.41 21.13
N THR A 414 -23.95 13.42 22.41
CA THR A 414 -22.75 14.03 23.05
C THR A 414 -21.74 12.99 23.61
N VAL A 415 -20.46 13.38 23.81
CA VAL A 415 -19.51 13.08 24.95
C VAL A 415 -18.04 12.63 24.61
N SER A 416 -17.11 13.03 25.51
CA SER A 416 -15.61 13.07 25.65
C SER A 416 -14.82 11.76 26.02
N PRO A 417 -13.46 11.77 26.20
CA PRO A 417 -12.56 10.58 26.17
C PRO A 417 -11.95 10.07 27.52
N GLN A 418 -11.71 8.75 27.69
CA GLN A 418 -10.62 8.11 28.50
C GLN A 418 -10.50 6.54 28.39
N LYS A 419 -9.24 6.04 28.23
CA LYS A 419 -8.53 4.78 28.63
C LYS A 419 -9.08 3.32 28.40
N ASN A 420 -8.26 2.52 27.68
CA ASN A 420 -7.86 1.06 27.73
C ASN A 420 -8.89 -0.04 28.09
N ARG A 421 -8.88 -1.27 27.54
CA ARG A 421 -8.07 -2.06 26.58
C ARG A 421 -8.90 -3.34 26.23
N ASP A 422 -8.43 -4.11 25.25
CA ASP A 422 -8.75 -5.49 24.87
C ASP A 422 -10.22 -5.97 24.84
N VAL A 423 -10.87 -5.69 23.71
CA VAL A 423 -11.81 -6.61 23.07
C VAL A 423 -11.41 -6.70 21.60
N TYR A 424 -11.00 -7.89 21.15
CA TYR A 424 -10.81 -8.16 19.72
C TYR A 424 -12.16 -7.99 19.01
N SER A 425 -12.17 -7.14 17.99
CA SER A 425 -13.33 -6.46 17.43
C SER A 425 -14.36 -7.40 16.80
N ILE A 426 -15.53 -7.46 17.44
CA ILE A 426 -16.81 -7.77 16.82
C ILE A 426 -17.54 -6.43 16.54
N LEU A 427 -17.80 -6.17 15.25
CA LEU A 427 -18.81 -5.28 14.61
C LEU A 427 -18.74 -3.73 14.78
N LYS A 428 -18.63 -2.96 13.67
CA LYS A 428 -19.73 -2.46 12.76
C LYS A 428 -19.31 -1.21 11.94
N VAL A 429 -19.66 -1.24 10.66
CA VAL A 429 -19.60 -0.19 9.60
C VAL A 429 -20.70 0.89 9.85
N PRO A 430 -20.60 2.14 9.32
CA PRO A 430 -20.00 3.34 9.91
C PRO A 430 -21.04 4.50 10.04
N MET A 431 -20.65 5.71 10.44
CA MET A 431 -21.15 7.02 9.97
C MET A 431 -20.96 8.12 11.02
N ALA A 432 -20.32 9.22 10.61
CA ALA A 432 -20.76 10.59 10.90
C ALA A 432 -20.28 11.47 9.73
N VAL A 433 -21.19 12.00 8.90
CA VAL A 433 -21.87 13.30 8.97
C VAL A 433 -20.94 14.49 8.61
N ASP A 434 -21.34 15.14 7.53
CA ASP A 434 -20.82 16.34 6.87
C ASP A 434 -19.46 16.23 6.16
N GLN A 435 -19.51 15.51 5.03
CA GLN A 435 -18.95 15.84 3.70
C GLN A 435 -18.90 14.54 2.90
N THR A 436 -20.00 13.78 2.85
CA THR A 436 -19.86 12.36 2.53
C THR A 436 -19.95 12.10 1.04
N LYS A 437 -18.79 12.25 0.37
CA LYS A 437 -18.26 11.17 -0.46
C LYS A 437 -18.55 9.85 0.25
N PHE A 438 -19.30 8.94 -0.38
CA PHE A 438 -19.36 7.56 0.09
C PHE A 438 -18.24 6.77 -0.58
N GLU A 439 -17.10 6.77 0.09
CA GLU A 439 -16.08 5.75 -0.05
C GLU A 439 -16.11 4.94 1.25
N LEU A 440 -16.31 3.63 1.15
CA LEU A 440 -15.92 2.73 2.23
C LEU A 440 -14.98 1.69 1.66
N VAL A 441 -13.69 1.98 1.83
CA VAL A 441 -12.72 0.93 2.04
C VAL A 441 -11.94 1.31 3.29
N ALA A 442 -12.14 0.57 4.38
CA ALA A 442 -11.20 0.56 5.48
C ALA A 442 -10.07 -0.39 5.09
N PHE A 443 -8.94 0.16 4.66
CA PHE A 443 -7.66 -0.55 4.74
C PHE A 443 -6.91 0.05 5.94
N GLU A 444 -6.99 -0.59 7.10
CA GLU A 444 -5.82 -0.61 7.98
C GLU A 444 -4.99 -1.82 7.54
N GLU A 445 -4.05 -1.60 6.61
CA GLU A 445 -2.74 -2.27 6.46
C GLU A 445 -2.11 -2.05 5.05
N LEU A 446 -0.91 -1.47 5.06
CA LEU A 446 0.28 -1.53 4.16
C LEU A 446 0.20 -1.16 2.64
N PRO A 447 1.25 -0.46 2.10
CA PRO A 447 1.49 -0.33 0.66
C PRO A 447 2.11 -1.63 0.11
N SER A 448 1.45 -2.31 -0.82
CA SER A 448 2.03 -3.44 -1.55
C SER A 448 2.63 -2.91 -2.86
N THR A 449 3.92 -3.04 -3.17
CA THR A 449 4.45 -2.50 -4.44
C THR A 449 5.59 -3.31 -5.07
N PHE A 450 5.25 -4.27 -5.94
CA PHE A 450 6.17 -5.21 -6.61
C PHE A 450 6.66 -6.35 -5.73
N ILE A 451 5.86 -6.71 -4.72
CA ILE A 451 6.11 -7.91 -3.94
C ILE A 451 6.13 -9.13 -4.88
N ASN A 452 7.20 -9.92 -4.81
CA ASN A 452 7.46 -11.07 -5.69
C ASN A 452 7.60 -10.74 -7.20
N ALA A 453 7.89 -9.49 -7.58
CA ALA A 453 8.10 -9.15 -8.98
C ALA A 453 9.44 -9.69 -9.51
N HIS A 454 9.48 -9.96 -10.82
CA HIS A 454 10.69 -10.40 -11.51
C HIS A 454 11.26 -9.22 -12.31
N LEU A 455 12.36 -8.65 -11.81
CA LEU A 455 13.08 -7.51 -12.37
C LEU A 455 14.50 -7.92 -12.81
N ILE A 456 14.65 -9.16 -13.28
CA ILE A 456 15.94 -9.76 -13.61
C ILE A 456 16.50 -9.10 -14.88
N GLY A 457 17.78 -8.74 -14.86
CA GLY A 457 18.50 -8.16 -16.00
C GLY A 457 17.96 -6.80 -16.46
N CYS A 458 17.11 -6.15 -15.66
CA CYS A 458 16.47 -4.89 -16.06
C CYS A 458 17.47 -3.73 -16.04
N ALA A 459 17.40 -2.89 -17.08
CA ALA A 459 18.04 -1.57 -17.08
C ALA A 459 17.08 -0.58 -16.41
N MET A 460 17.42 -0.17 -15.18
CA MET A 460 16.61 0.68 -14.30
C MET A 460 17.42 1.89 -13.82
N GLN A 461 18.24 2.45 -14.72
CA GLN A 461 19.00 3.65 -14.39
C GLN A 461 18.07 4.82 -14.11
N GLU A 462 18.36 5.55 -13.03
CA GLU A 462 17.62 6.77 -12.63
C GLU A 462 16.10 6.53 -12.42
N CYS A 463 15.68 5.28 -12.17
CA CYS A 463 14.30 4.98 -11.81
C CYS A 463 13.94 5.54 -10.44
N ASP A 464 12.69 5.96 -10.28
CA ASP A 464 12.13 6.38 -8.98
C ASP A 464 11.19 5.30 -8.42
N PHE A 465 11.66 4.63 -7.37
CA PHE A 465 10.94 3.63 -6.59
C PHE A 465 10.54 4.14 -5.20
N SER A 466 10.55 5.46 -4.97
CA SER A 466 10.30 6.04 -3.65
C SER A 466 9.00 5.51 -3.02
N ASN A 467 9.13 5.00 -1.79
CA ASN A 467 8.07 4.41 -0.97
C ASN A 467 7.44 3.12 -1.56
N ALA A 468 8.10 2.46 -2.51
CA ALA A 468 7.66 1.17 -3.02
C ALA A 468 8.02 0.03 -2.05
N ASP A 469 7.17 -1.00 -1.97
CA ASP A 469 7.43 -2.28 -1.31
C ASP A 469 7.86 -3.41 -2.25
N LEU A 470 9.17 -3.43 -2.55
CA LEU A 470 9.88 -4.45 -3.31
C LEU A 470 10.25 -5.70 -2.47
N SER A 471 9.42 -6.09 -1.50
CA SER A 471 9.69 -7.31 -0.71
C SER A 471 9.73 -8.56 -1.60
N ASN A 472 10.70 -9.45 -1.35
CA ASN A 472 10.93 -10.68 -2.12
C ASN A 472 11.14 -10.48 -3.63
N VAL A 473 11.48 -9.27 -4.08
CA VAL A 473 11.76 -9.00 -5.50
C VAL A 473 13.04 -9.73 -5.95
N GLN A 474 13.07 -10.15 -7.21
CA GLN A 474 14.25 -10.72 -7.85
C GLN A 474 14.93 -9.67 -8.73
N LEU A 475 16.15 -9.31 -8.37
CA LEU A 475 16.93 -8.22 -8.97
C LEU A 475 18.29 -8.69 -9.53
N TYR A 476 18.44 -9.99 -9.77
CA TYR A 476 19.70 -10.52 -10.32
C TYR A 476 20.07 -9.83 -11.64
N GLY A 477 21.34 -9.44 -11.77
CA GLY A 477 21.89 -8.75 -12.94
C GLY A 477 21.26 -7.39 -13.24
N SER A 478 20.39 -6.87 -12.37
CA SER A 478 19.71 -5.61 -12.58
C SER A 478 20.62 -4.40 -12.33
N GLN A 479 20.37 -3.32 -13.07
CA GLN A 479 21.17 -2.09 -13.02
C GLN A 479 20.33 -0.97 -12.39
N LEU A 480 20.54 -0.71 -11.10
CA LEU A 480 19.88 0.36 -10.32
C LEU A 480 20.82 1.57 -10.11
N ILE A 481 21.69 1.84 -11.07
CA ILE A 481 22.66 2.94 -10.99
C ILE A 481 21.91 4.26 -10.85
N ALA A 482 22.28 5.05 -9.84
CA ALA A 482 21.64 6.32 -9.48
C ALA A 482 20.11 6.23 -9.27
N ALA A 483 19.57 5.05 -8.99
CA ALA A 483 18.15 4.89 -8.71
C ALA A 483 17.77 5.55 -7.37
N THR A 484 16.53 6.03 -7.30
CA THR A 484 15.96 6.57 -6.06
C THR A 484 15.13 5.50 -5.36
N LEU A 485 15.59 5.06 -4.19
CA LEU A 485 15.00 4.01 -3.36
C LEU A 485 14.64 4.55 -1.96
N SER A 486 14.26 5.83 -1.88
CA SER A 486 13.92 6.47 -0.61
C SER A 486 12.73 5.79 0.07
N ASN A 487 12.88 5.41 1.34
CA ASN A 487 11.88 4.65 2.12
C ASN A 487 11.36 3.38 1.42
N THR A 488 12.14 2.82 0.51
CA THR A 488 11.75 1.60 -0.21
C THR A 488 11.92 0.39 0.71
N ILE A 489 10.97 -0.55 0.64
CA ILE A 489 11.06 -1.81 1.38
C ILE A 489 11.62 -2.88 0.43
N LEU A 490 12.78 -3.42 0.75
CA LEU A 490 13.50 -4.48 0.03
C LEU A 490 13.67 -5.71 0.93
N LYS A 491 12.67 -6.00 1.77
CA LYS A 491 12.74 -7.11 2.73
C LYS A 491 12.89 -8.43 1.97
N ALA A 492 13.89 -9.23 2.36
CA ALA A 492 14.22 -10.50 1.72
C ALA A 492 14.40 -10.41 0.18
N ALA A 493 14.67 -9.22 -0.35
CA ALA A 493 14.96 -9.02 -1.77
C ALA A 493 16.26 -9.73 -2.16
N GLN A 494 16.29 -10.22 -3.39
CA GLN A 494 17.41 -11.01 -3.92
C GLN A 494 18.19 -10.20 -4.96
N LEU A 495 19.32 -9.63 -4.53
CA LEU A 495 20.20 -8.81 -5.36
C LEU A 495 21.53 -9.52 -5.66
N GLY A 496 22.01 -10.36 -4.74
CA GLY A 496 23.33 -10.99 -4.81
C GLY A 496 23.40 -12.34 -5.54
N ASN A 497 24.62 -12.73 -5.92
CA ASN A 497 24.95 -14.03 -6.51
C ASN A 497 24.96 -15.15 -5.46
N ASN A 498 24.59 -16.38 -5.87
CA ASN A 498 24.59 -17.58 -5.02
C ASN A 498 23.70 -17.50 -3.77
N ALA A 499 22.69 -16.63 -3.81
CA ALA A 499 21.66 -16.58 -2.80
C ALA A 499 20.80 -17.85 -2.82
N ASP A 500 20.51 -18.40 -1.64
CA ASP A 500 19.44 -19.40 -1.51
C ASP A 500 18.12 -18.72 -1.90
N ILE A 501 17.61 -19.07 -3.07
CA ILE A 501 16.33 -18.62 -3.60
C ILE A 501 15.20 -19.15 -2.72
N PHE A 502 15.27 -20.45 -2.41
CA PHE A 502 14.42 -21.11 -1.44
C PHE A 502 15.16 -22.33 -0.90
N SER A 503 14.72 -22.80 0.26
CA SER A 503 15.19 -24.07 0.83
C SER A 503 14.03 -24.97 1.20
N VAL A 504 14.28 -26.27 1.12
CA VAL A 504 13.34 -27.30 1.54
C VAL A 504 14.01 -28.06 2.68
N SER A 505 13.49 -27.91 3.90
CA SER A 505 14.00 -28.58 5.09
C SER A 505 13.26 -29.89 5.33
N LYS A 506 14.00 -30.90 5.81
CA LYS A 506 13.43 -32.22 6.13
C LYS A 506 12.41 -32.19 7.25
N ASN A 507 12.54 -31.24 8.18
CA ASN A 507 11.75 -31.18 9.41
C ASN A 507 10.74 -30.02 9.41
N ASP A 508 10.39 -29.45 8.25
CA ASP A 508 9.40 -28.38 8.17
C ASP A 508 7.97 -28.96 8.25
N PRO A 509 7.22 -28.71 9.34
CA PRO A 509 5.88 -29.28 9.54
C PRO A 509 4.80 -28.59 8.70
N THR A 510 5.13 -27.50 7.99
CA THR A 510 4.17 -26.71 7.20
C THR A 510 4.07 -27.14 5.74
N LEU A 511 4.96 -28.02 5.28
CA LEU A 511 5.03 -28.46 3.90
C LEU A 511 4.07 -29.62 3.60
N SER A 512 3.34 -29.51 2.48
CA SER A 512 2.52 -30.60 1.94
C SER A 512 3.39 -31.83 1.60
N PRO A 513 2.89 -33.07 1.81
CA PRO A 513 3.60 -34.29 1.41
C PRO A 513 4.05 -34.31 -0.05
N SER A 514 3.37 -33.57 -0.93
CA SER A 514 3.69 -33.48 -2.36
C SER A 514 4.94 -32.64 -2.68
N TYR A 515 5.44 -31.82 -1.75
CA TYR A 515 6.55 -30.87 -1.98
C TYR A 515 7.57 -30.83 -0.83
N ASN A 516 7.63 -31.89 -0.02
CA ASN A 516 8.55 -32.00 1.10
C ASN A 516 9.98 -32.37 0.65
N TYR A 517 10.94 -32.33 1.59
CA TYR A 517 12.36 -32.62 1.33
C TYR A 517 12.58 -33.93 0.57
N ASP A 518 11.93 -35.02 0.99
CA ASP A 518 12.15 -36.34 0.38
C ASP A 518 11.59 -36.38 -1.05
N THR A 519 10.45 -35.74 -1.29
CA THR A 519 9.86 -35.63 -2.64
C THR A 519 10.73 -34.79 -3.56
N PHE A 520 11.27 -33.69 -3.06
CA PHE A 520 12.17 -32.83 -3.84
C PHE A 520 13.52 -33.52 -4.12
N LEU A 521 14.11 -34.18 -3.12
CA LEU A 521 15.34 -34.96 -3.27
C LEU A 521 15.17 -36.09 -4.31
N ASN A 522 14.05 -36.80 -4.25
CA ASN A 522 13.71 -37.83 -5.23
C ASN A 522 13.54 -37.26 -6.63
N ALA A 523 12.94 -36.07 -6.76
CA ALA A 523 12.78 -35.39 -8.05
C ALA A 523 14.13 -34.96 -8.65
N LEU A 524 15.04 -34.44 -7.83
CA LEU A 524 16.39 -34.07 -8.23
C LEU A 524 17.20 -35.28 -8.68
N THR A 525 17.11 -36.38 -7.92
CA THR A 525 17.88 -37.62 -8.16
C THR A 525 17.39 -38.37 -9.39
N ASN A 526 16.07 -38.48 -9.58
CA ASN A 526 15.47 -39.21 -10.68
C ASN A 526 15.13 -38.33 -11.89
N SER A 527 15.47 -37.04 -11.85
CA SER A 527 15.10 -36.06 -12.89
C SER A 527 13.60 -36.02 -13.19
N SER A 528 12.76 -36.12 -12.15
CA SER A 528 11.30 -36.03 -12.28
C SER A 528 10.88 -34.60 -12.60
N ILE A 529 10.68 -34.30 -13.89
CA ILE A 529 10.42 -32.95 -14.39
C ILE A 529 9.15 -32.32 -13.80
N TYR A 530 8.05 -33.08 -13.71
CA TYR A 530 6.78 -32.56 -13.19
C TYR A 530 6.89 -32.15 -11.72
N THR A 531 7.56 -32.96 -10.91
CA THR A 531 7.76 -32.66 -9.48
C THR A 531 8.72 -31.48 -9.27
N LEU A 532 9.75 -31.33 -10.11
CA LEU A 532 10.62 -30.15 -10.08
C LEU A 532 9.84 -28.88 -10.43
N ILE A 533 9.01 -28.94 -11.48
CA ILE A 533 8.13 -27.84 -11.88
C ILE A 533 7.21 -27.46 -10.72
N ASP A 534 6.54 -28.43 -10.11
CA ASP A 534 5.58 -28.14 -9.05
C ASP A 534 6.25 -27.57 -7.79
N VAL A 535 7.42 -28.10 -7.38
CA VAL A 535 8.19 -27.57 -6.24
C VAL A 535 8.64 -26.13 -6.51
N PHE A 536 9.17 -25.83 -7.70
CA PHE A 536 9.56 -24.48 -8.06
C PHE A 536 8.34 -23.54 -8.15
N GLN A 537 7.24 -23.98 -8.76
CA GLN A 537 6.00 -23.19 -8.85
C GLN A 537 5.41 -22.89 -7.47
N HIS A 538 5.44 -23.86 -6.56
CA HIS A 538 5.02 -23.67 -5.18
C HIS A 538 5.85 -22.59 -4.46
N ASN A 539 7.13 -22.50 -4.81
CA ASN A 539 8.06 -21.50 -4.30
C ASN A 539 8.12 -20.22 -5.15
N GLY A 540 7.19 -20.01 -6.09
CA GLY A 540 7.07 -18.78 -6.89
C GLY A 540 7.91 -18.74 -8.17
N PHE A 541 8.52 -19.85 -8.58
CA PHE A 541 9.35 -19.95 -9.77
C PHE A 541 8.66 -20.79 -10.85
N ALA A 542 8.45 -20.22 -12.03
CA ALA A 542 7.99 -20.99 -13.18
C ALA A 542 9.18 -21.73 -13.80
N LEU A 543 9.12 -23.07 -13.79
CA LEU A 543 10.00 -23.91 -14.61
C LEU A 543 9.26 -24.38 -15.86
N GLY A 544 9.95 -24.31 -16.98
CA GLY A 544 9.52 -24.79 -18.28
C GLY A 544 10.06 -26.18 -18.62
N ASN A 545 10.83 -26.25 -19.71
CA ASN A 545 11.58 -27.42 -20.12
C ASN A 545 12.87 -27.55 -19.29
N ALA A 546 12.71 -27.86 -18.00
CA ALA A 546 13.84 -28.02 -17.09
C ALA A 546 14.58 -29.35 -17.32
N LYS A 547 15.90 -29.33 -17.24
CA LYS A 547 16.77 -30.51 -17.23
C LYS A 547 17.58 -30.51 -15.94
N CYS A 548 17.46 -31.58 -15.16
CA CYS A 548 18.26 -31.79 -13.95
C CYS A 548 19.46 -32.68 -14.28
N ILE A 549 20.65 -32.29 -13.85
CA ILE A 549 21.88 -33.08 -13.97
C ILE A 549 22.58 -33.06 -12.61
N PRO A 550 22.96 -34.21 -12.04
CA PRO A 550 23.82 -34.25 -10.86
C PRO A 550 25.14 -33.51 -11.13
N ASP A 551 25.52 -32.59 -10.23
CA ASP A 551 26.76 -31.83 -10.36
C ASP A 551 27.94 -32.69 -9.84
N GLY A 552 28.82 -33.09 -10.76
CA GLY A 552 29.66 -34.28 -10.70
C GLY A 552 30.83 -34.28 -9.72
N THR A 553 30.84 -33.44 -8.68
CA THR A 553 31.98 -33.33 -7.75
C THR A 553 31.73 -33.89 -6.34
N THR A 554 30.47 -34.04 -5.89
CA THR A 554 30.20 -34.49 -4.49
C THR A 554 28.94 -35.35 -4.27
N GLY A 555 28.13 -35.64 -5.29
CA GLY A 555 26.89 -36.44 -5.15
C GLY A 555 25.77 -35.77 -4.34
N ASN A 556 25.99 -34.55 -3.84
CA ASN A 556 25.09 -33.76 -2.99
C ASN A 556 24.68 -32.43 -3.64
N ALA A 557 24.90 -32.29 -4.95
CA ALA A 557 24.56 -31.09 -5.70
C ALA A 557 23.94 -31.43 -7.05
N TRP A 558 23.02 -30.60 -7.52
CA TRP A 558 22.32 -30.76 -8.79
C TRP A 558 22.29 -29.43 -9.54
N LYS A 559 22.35 -29.51 -10.86
CA LYS A 559 22.20 -28.37 -11.77
C LYS A 559 20.90 -28.54 -12.54
N ILE A 560 19.97 -27.60 -12.37
CA ILE A 560 18.73 -27.55 -13.14
C ILE A 560 18.87 -26.44 -14.18
N THR A 561 18.67 -26.79 -15.45
CA THR A 561 18.69 -25.83 -16.58
C THR A 561 17.30 -25.71 -17.14
N ASP A 562 16.68 -24.52 -17.08
CA ASP A 562 15.40 -24.23 -17.75
C ASP A 562 15.64 -23.50 -19.08
N SER A 563 14.93 -23.91 -20.12
CA SER A 563 15.12 -23.47 -21.51
C SER A 563 13.95 -22.67 -22.11
N ASN A 564 12.99 -22.23 -21.29
CA ASN A 564 11.81 -21.49 -21.75
C ASN A 564 12.02 -19.99 -22.07
N GLY A 565 13.27 -19.51 -22.18
CA GLY A 565 13.63 -18.14 -22.51
C GLY A 565 14.80 -18.05 -23.51
N VAL A 566 15.16 -16.83 -23.92
CA VAL A 566 16.27 -16.56 -24.85
C VAL A 566 17.65 -16.98 -24.26
N GLU A 567 17.74 -17.17 -22.93
CA GLU A 567 18.91 -17.73 -22.25
C GLU A 567 18.54 -18.82 -21.22
N PRO A 568 19.33 -19.89 -21.10
CA PRO A 568 19.08 -20.95 -20.12
C PRO A 568 19.34 -20.47 -18.68
N VAL A 569 18.31 -20.54 -17.84
CA VAL A 569 18.46 -20.25 -16.40
C VAL A 569 18.97 -21.50 -15.69
N ILE A 570 20.05 -21.33 -14.94
CA ILE A 570 20.78 -22.38 -14.26
C ILE A 570 20.58 -22.21 -12.76
N PHE A 571 19.88 -23.16 -12.17
CA PHE A 571 19.75 -23.31 -10.74
C PHE A 571 20.73 -24.37 -10.24
N SER A 572 21.44 -24.07 -9.16
CA SER A 572 22.24 -25.05 -8.43
C SER A 572 21.50 -25.44 -7.15
N VAL A 573 21.32 -26.73 -6.90
CA VAL A 573 20.76 -27.23 -5.64
C VAL A 573 21.88 -27.88 -4.84
N LYS A 574 22.01 -27.55 -3.56
CA LYS A 574 22.97 -28.16 -2.63
C LYS A 574 22.26 -28.77 -1.44
N ASN A 575 22.62 -30.00 -1.10
CA ASN A 575 22.22 -30.63 0.15
C ASN A 575 23.16 -30.22 1.28
N ILE A 576 22.63 -29.49 2.27
CA ILE A 576 23.35 -29.10 3.48
C ILE A 576 22.96 -30.03 4.62
N ILE A 577 23.97 -30.70 5.18
CA ILE A 577 23.87 -31.53 6.38
C ILE A 577 24.31 -30.66 7.56
N ARG A 578 23.35 -30.13 8.34
CA ARG A 578 23.66 -29.18 9.43
C ARG A 578 24.06 -29.89 10.73
N ASP A 579 23.45 -31.03 11.02
CA ASP A 579 23.80 -31.87 12.18
C ASP A 579 23.41 -33.36 11.90
N PRO A 580 24.40 -34.27 11.82
CA PRO A 580 24.16 -35.70 11.58
C PRO A 580 23.32 -36.38 12.66
N ALA A 581 23.29 -35.86 13.90
CA ALA A 581 22.61 -36.48 15.03
C ALA A 581 21.10 -36.15 15.11
N SER A 582 20.69 -34.97 14.62
CA SER A 582 19.28 -34.52 14.60
C SER A 582 18.53 -34.82 13.29
N GLY A 583 19.24 -35.30 12.25
CA GLY A 583 18.65 -35.56 10.93
C GLY A 583 18.21 -34.30 10.18
N SER A 584 18.71 -33.12 10.58
CA SER A 584 18.35 -31.83 9.98
C SER A 584 19.09 -31.61 8.64
N ASN A 585 18.50 -32.16 7.58
CA ASN A 585 18.96 -31.94 6.21
C ASN A 585 18.15 -30.85 5.52
N GLU A 586 18.80 -30.09 4.65
CA GLU A 586 18.20 -28.97 3.93
C GLU A 586 18.70 -28.95 2.48
N LEU A 587 17.77 -28.91 1.51
CA LEU A 587 18.08 -28.67 0.10
C LEU A 587 17.96 -27.18 -0.18
N LYS A 588 19.05 -26.54 -0.60
CA LYS A 588 19.10 -25.12 -0.94
C LYS A 588 19.25 -24.92 -2.42
N VAL A 589 18.37 -24.11 -3.01
CA VAL A 589 18.37 -23.79 -4.44
C VAL A 589 18.93 -22.39 -4.64
N CYS A 590 19.93 -22.22 -5.49
CA CYS A 590 20.56 -20.94 -5.80
C CYS A 590 20.49 -20.64 -7.31
N CYS A 591 20.39 -19.36 -7.69
CA CYS A 591 20.51 -18.96 -9.10
C CYS A 591 21.99 -18.69 -9.42
N SER A 592 22.48 -19.26 -10.52
CA SER A 592 23.89 -19.12 -10.96
C SER A 592 24.04 -18.52 -12.36
N SER A 593 22.94 -18.18 -13.03
CA SER A 593 22.95 -17.61 -14.38
C SER A 593 23.23 -16.12 -14.45
N TYR A 594 23.11 -15.40 -13.34
CA TYR A 594 23.17 -13.93 -13.34
C TYR A 594 24.29 -13.43 -12.43
N THR A 595 24.78 -12.22 -12.72
CA THR A 595 25.67 -11.47 -11.83
C THR A 595 24.88 -10.77 -10.73
N SER A 596 25.55 -10.32 -9.67
CA SER A 596 24.90 -9.54 -8.61
C SER A 596 24.41 -8.21 -9.18
N ALA A 597 23.40 -7.61 -8.55
CA ALA A 597 22.89 -6.30 -8.92
C ALA A 597 23.94 -5.20 -8.70
N THR A 598 23.80 -4.11 -9.46
CA THR A 598 24.59 -2.88 -9.31
C THR A 598 23.72 -1.77 -8.74
N LEU A 599 24.13 -1.23 -7.59
CA LEU A 599 23.47 -0.15 -6.84
C LEU A 599 24.33 1.13 -6.80
N ASP A 600 25.40 1.24 -7.58
CA ASP A 600 26.34 2.36 -7.49
C ASP A 600 25.63 3.73 -7.54
N ASP A 601 26.03 4.62 -6.63
CA ASP A 601 25.46 5.95 -6.40
C ASP A 601 23.94 5.99 -6.10
N ALA A 602 23.33 4.86 -5.74
CA ALA A 602 21.90 4.81 -5.41
C ALA A 602 21.57 5.65 -4.16
N TYR A 603 20.44 6.34 -4.22
CA TYR A 603 19.93 7.15 -3.12
C TYR A 603 18.90 6.38 -2.30
N MET A 604 19.31 5.90 -1.12
CA MET A 604 18.56 4.92 -0.33
C MET A 604 18.30 5.33 1.14
N PRO A 605 17.98 6.61 1.46
CA PRO A 605 17.69 6.97 2.85
C PRO A 605 16.42 6.27 3.35
N GLY A 606 16.48 5.72 4.57
CA GLY A 606 15.34 5.05 5.18
C GLY A 606 14.93 3.73 4.52
N VAL A 607 15.79 3.15 3.67
CA VAL A 607 15.53 1.86 3.01
C VAL A 607 15.46 0.71 4.03
N VAL A 608 14.57 -0.25 3.79
CA VAL A 608 14.44 -1.46 4.62
C VAL A 608 15.02 -2.65 3.87
N LEU A 609 16.23 -3.07 4.21
CA LEU A 609 16.97 -4.21 3.65
C LEU A 609 16.97 -5.43 4.59
N THR A 610 16.02 -5.52 5.53
CA THR A 610 15.96 -6.61 6.51
C THR A 610 15.93 -7.98 5.81
N GLY A 611 16.90 -8.84 6.12
CA GLY A 611 17.05 -10.16 5.50
C GLY A 611 17.35 -10.16 3.99
N ALA A 612 17.61 -9.00 3.38
CA ALA A 612 17.97 -8.91 1.97
C ALA A 612 19.33 -9.57 1.70
N ASN A 613 19.49 -10.15 0.50
CA ASN A 613 20.76 -10.70 0.06
C ASN A 613 21.43 -9.76 -0.94
N LEU A 614 22.53 -9.14 -0.50
CA LEU A 614 23.37 -8.25 -1.30
C LEU A 614 24.75 -8.86 -1.57
N THR A 615 24.90 -10.19 -1.50
CA THR A 615 26.17 -10.89 -1.68
C THR A 615 26.83 -10.51 -3.00
N GLY A 616 28.05 -9.98 -2.94
CA GLY A 616 28.81 -9.55 -4.11
C GLY A 616 28.22 -8.38 -4.90
N CYS A 617 27.19 -7.70 -4.39
CA CYS A 617 26.66 -6.49 -5.03
C CYS A 617 27.71 -5.37 -5.04
N SER A 618 27.68 -4.55 -6.09
CA SER A 618 28.37 -3.27 -6.10
C SER A 618 27.43 -2.20 -5.56
N ALA A 619 27.84 -1.51 -4.50
CA ALA A 619 27.09 -0.44 -3.85
C ALA A 619 28.06 0.70 -3.47
N GLN A 620 28.96 1.02 -4.40
CA GLN A 620 29.95 2.08 -4.21
C GLN A 620 29.25 3.44 -4.15
N GLY A 621 29.66 4.29 -3.20
CA GLY A 621 29.07 5.62 -3.03
C GLY A 621 27.62 5.66 -2.55
N CYS A 622 27.02 4.50 -2.22
CA CYS A 622 25.62 4.42 -1.81
C CYS A 622 25.30 5.24 -0.56
N HIS A 623 24.11 5.84 -0.56
CA HIS A 623 23.59 6.65 0.55
C HIS A 623 22.59 5.84 1.40
N LEU A 624 23.11 5.00 2.31
CA LEU A 624 22.35 4.12 3.23
C LEU A 624 22.28 4.69 4.67
N TYR A 625 21.89 5.96 4.79
CA TYR A 625 21.88 6.66 6.08
C TYR A 625 20.46 6.91 6.60
N ASN A 626 20.36 7.37 7.86
CA ASN A 626 19.16 7.58 8.69
C ASN A 626 18.84 6.41 9.63
N ASN A 627 18.28 6.73 10.80
CA ASN A 627 17.85 5.77 11.82
C ASN A 627 16.74 4.82 11.35
N ASP A 628 16.04 5.21 10.28
CA ASP A 628 14.99 4.41 9.65
C ASP A 628 15.56 3.41 8.63
N ALA A 629 16.84 3.55 8.23
CA ALA A 629 17.49 2.58 7.36
C ALA A 629 17.84 1.33 8.18
N THR A 630 17.27 0.18 7.79
CA THR A 630 17.45 -1.08 8.52
C THR A 630 18.01 -2.16 7.62
N SER A 631 19.15 -2.74 8.00
CA SER A 631 19.78 -3.89 7.32
C SER A 631 20.07 -5.00 8.32
N SER A 632 19.16 -5.21 9.27
CA SER A 632 19.36 -6.27 10.27
C SER A 632 19.21 -7.64 9.63
N ASP A 633 20.06 -8.58 10.05
CA ASP A 633 20.17 -9.93 9.48
C ASP A 633 20.43 -9.95 7.94
N SER A 634 20.83 -8.84 7.32
CA SER A 634 21.16 -8.80 5.90
C SER A 634 22.55 -9.41 5.63
N THR A 635 22.71 -10.01 4.46
CA THR A 635 23.98 -10.59 4.00
C THR A 635 24.66 -9.63 3.01
N LEU A 636 25.71 -8.95 3.45
CA LEU A 636 26.57 -8.09 2.61
C LEU A 636 27.94 -8.74 2.36
N GLU A 637 27.98 -10.07 2.33
CA GLU A 637 29.23 -10.80 2.15
C GLU A 637 29.83 -10.53 0.78
N LYS A 638 31.15 -10.28 0.75
CA LYS A 638 31.90 -9.96 -0.47
C LYS A 638 31.38 -8.72 -1.23
N ALA A 639 30.52 -7.91 -0.63
CA ALA A 639 30.00 -6.70 -1.26
C ALA A 639 31.11 -5.62 -1.38
N THR A 640 31.01 -4.80 -2.42
CA THR A 640 31.85 -3.61 -2.58
C THR A 640 31.09 -2.40 -2.04
N LEU A 641 31.50 -1.92 -0.88
CA LEU A 641 30.85 -0.87 -0.08
C LEU A 641 31.82 0.29 0.19
N ILE A 642 32.61 0.63 -0.83
CA ILE A 642 33.60 1.70 -0.75
C ILE A 642 32.87 3.04 -0.65
N ASP A 643 33.29 3.86 0.33
CA ASP A 643 32.73 5.19 0.63
C ASP A 643 31.21 5.20 0.90
N THR A 644 30.63 4.05 1.26
CA THR A 644 29.21 3.93 1.60
C THR A 644 28.90 4.63 2.93
N ASN A 645 27.81 5.38 2.96
CA ASN A 645 27.38 6.10 4.17
C ASN A 645 26.29 5.31 4.92
N PHE A 646 26.64 4.76 6.10
CA PHE A 646 25.75 4.04 7.03
C PHE A 646 25.38 4.86 8.27
N MET A 647 25.48 6.19 8.24
CA MET A 647 25.28 7.04 9.41
C MET A 647 23.87 6.83 10.02
N GLY A 648 23.85 6.43 11.30
CA GLY A 648 22.63 6.13 12.06
C GLY A 648 21.92 4.82 11.71
N ALA A 649 22.41 4.05 10.73
CA ALA A 649 21.73 2.84 10.25
C ALA A 649 21.65 1.73 11.33
N ASN A 650 20.59 0.91 11.26
CA ASN A 650 20.46 -0.27 12.11
C ASN A 650 20.99 -1.53 11.39
N LEU A 651 22.19 -1.96 11.80
CA LEU A 651 22.97 -3.07 11.24
C LEU A 651 23.11 -4.23 12.25
N TYR A 652 22.13 -4.42 13.13
CA TYR A 652 22.09 -5.52 14.10
C TYR A 652 22.29 -6.87 13.40
N LYS A 653 23.29 -7.65 13.84
CA LYS A 653 23.68 -8.96 13.26
C LYS A 653 24.03 -8.96 11.76
N ALA A 654 24.30 -7.82 11.14
CA ALA A 654 24.72 -7.79 9.73
C ALA A 654 26.03 -8.55 9.52
N SER A 655 26.13 -9.30 8.41
CA SER A 655 27.36 -9.98 7.98
C SER A 655 28.08 -9.16 6.92
N PHE A 656 29.26 -8.65 7.25
CA PHE A 656 30.20 -7.98 6.33
C PHE A 656 31.40 -8.88 5.99
N LYS A 657 31.22 -10.20 6.08
CA LYS A 657 32.31 -11.14 5.87
C LYS A 657 32.92 -10.98 4.47
N ASP A 658 34.24 -10.88 4.41
CA ASP A 658 35.01 -10.68 3.17
C ASP A 658 34.60 -9.42 2.37
N ALA A 659 33.85 -8.47 2.95
CA ALA A 659 33.42 -7.25 2.27
C ALA A 659 34.54 -6.19 2.20
N ASN A 660 34.46 -5.31 1.20
CA ASN A 660 35.31 -4.13 1.12
C ASN A 660 34.55 -2.90 1.63
N LEU A 661 34.93 -2.40 2.81
CA LEU A 661 34.33 -1.29 3.54
C LEU A 661 35.29 -0.09 3.65
N SER A 662 36.23 0.03 2.71
CA SER A 662 37.20 1.12 2.71
C SER A 662 36.46 2.47 2.65
N GLY A 663 36.78 3.36 3.59
CA GLY A 663 36.13 4.67 3.69
C GLY A 663 34.68 4.70 4.24
N ALA A 664 34.10 3.56 4.64
CA ALA A 664 32.71 3.52 5.10
C ALA A 664 32.45 4.34 6.38
N ILE A 665 31.27 4.98 6.47
CA ILE A 665 30.88 5.83 7.61
C ILE A 665 29.80 5.14 8.46
N PHE A 666 30.15 4.71 9.68
CA PHE A 666 29.24 4.06 10.65
C PHE A 666 28.87 4.96 11.83
N THR A 667 28.95 6.28 11.68
CA THR A 667 28.73 7.21 12.81
C THR A 667 27.31 7.07 13.35
N GLY A 668 27.17 6.77 14.65
CA GLY A 668 25.88 6.55 15.31
C GLY A 668 25.16 5.25 14.93
N ALA A 669 25.77 4.37 14.13
CA ALA A 669 25.13 3.13 13.68
C ALA A 669 25.00 2.09 14.82
N ASN A 670 23.96 1.26 14.73
CA ASN A 670 23.83 0.09 15.61
C ASN A 670 24.45 -1.15 14.97
N LEU A 671 25.55 -1.64 15.52
CA LEU A 671 26.36 -2.75 15.02
C LEU A 671 26.43 -3.93 16.02
N MET A 672 25.47 -4.01 16.94
CA MET A 672 25.41 -5.10 17.91
C MET A 672 25.42 -6.46 17.21
N TYR A 673 26.32 -7.34 17.62
CA TYR A 673 26.53 -8.68 17.03
C TYR A 673 26.89 -8.71 15.53
N ALA A 674 27.29 -7.60 14.92
CA ALA A 674 27.75 -7.59 13.53
C ALA A 674 29.08 -8.33 13.35
N SER A 675 29.27 -8.97 12.19
CA SER A 675 30.50 -9.68 11.84
C SER A 675 31.32 -8.93 10.79
N PHE A 676 32.57 -8.61 11.11
CA PHE A 676 33.55 -8.00 10.22
C PHE A 676 34.68 -8.97 9.85
N ASN A 677 34.41 -10.27 9.91
CA ASN A 677 35.44 -11.29 9.67
C ASN A 677 36.02 -11.16 8.26
N ASN A 678 37.35 -11.07 8.17
CA ASN A 678 38.11 -10.80 6.94
C ASN A 678 37.73 -9.52 6.16
N ALA A 679 36.86 -8.66 6.69
CA ALA A 679 36.46 -7.42 6.03
C ALA A 679 37.66 -6.48 5.90
N THR A 680 37.72 -5.73 4.80
CA THR A 680 38.75 -4.70 4.59
C THR A 680 38.22 -3.35 5.05
N LEU A 681 38.86 -2.76 6.06
CA LEU A 681 38.47 -1.53 6.73
C LEU A 681 39.57 -0.47 6.57
N ASP A 682 39.92 -0.10 5.32
CA ASP A 682 40.99 0.86 5.05
C ASP A 682 40.48 2.32 5.12
N GLN A 683 41.31 3.22 5.63
CA GLN A 683 41.08 4.67 5.68
C GLN A 683 41.65 5.42 4.46
N SER A 684 42.30 4.74 3.53
CA SER A 684 42.96 5.37 2.37
C SER A 684 42.03 6.14 1.42
N THR A 685 40.72 5.84 1.42
CA THR A 685 39.72 6.46 0.53
C THR A 685 38.76 7.43 1.25
N ALA A 686 38.47 7.24 2.55
CA ALA A 686 37.73 8.18 3.41
C ALA A 686 37.91 7.91 4.93
N ASN A 687 37.39 8.80 5.77
CA ASN A 687 37.46 8.72 7.25
C ASN A 687 36.59 7.57 7.80
N LEU A 688 37.07 6.32 7.75
CA LEU A 688 36.45 5.18 8.44
C LEU A 688 36.15 5.56 9.90
N SER A 689 34.86 5.61 10.25
CA SER A 689 34.40 6.15 11.53
C SER A 689 33.33 5.28 12.15
N PHE A 690 33.61 4.81 13.37
CA PHE A 690 32.67 4.14 14.28
C PHE A 690 32.25 5.07 15.44
N ARG A 691 32.42 6.39 15.29
CA ARG A 691 32.08 7.36 16.33
C ARG A 691 30.62 7.17 16.77
N GLU A 692 30.39 7.13 18.08
CA GLU A 692 29.05 6.98 18.67
C GLU A 692 28.29 5.72 18.22
N ALA A 693 28.97 4.72 17.64
CA ALA A 693 28.36 3.46 17.24
C ALA A 693 28.17 2.49 18.43
N ASN A 694 27.20 1.59 18.34
CA ASN A 694 27.00 0.52 19.32
C ASN A 694 27.62 -0.79 18.83
N LEU A 695 28.71 -1.24 19.48
CA LEU A 695 29.56 -2.36 19.04
C LEU A 695 29.48 -3.57 19.99
N GLN A 696 28.49 -3.64 20.88
CA GLN A 696 28.36 -4.75 21.84
C GLN A 696 28.22 -6.10 21.11
N GLY A 697 29.10 -7.05 21.41
CA GLY A 697 29.13 -8.37 20.76
C GLY A 697 29.61 -8.39 19.31
N ALA A 698 30.04 -7.26 18.74
CA ALA A 698 30.59 -7.22 17.38
C ALA A 698 31.92 -7.98 17.29
N ASP A 699 32.17 -8.61 16.14
CA ASP A 699 33.35 -9.44 15.89
C ASP A 699 34.27 -8.82 14.83
N PHE A 700 35.44 -8.33 15.28
CA PHE A 700 36.52 -7.78 14.45
C PHE A 700 37.75 -8.68 14.44
N SER A 701 37.67 -9.93 14.92
CA SER A 701 38.84 -10.78 15.23
C SER A 701 39.81 -10.97 14.06
N THR A 702 39.28 -10.97 12.83
CA THR A 702 40.05 -11.18 11.59
C THR A 702 39.93 -10.02 10.59
N ALA A 703 39.42 -8.86 11.05
CA ALA A 703 39.28 -7.69 10.21
C ALA A 703 40.66 -7.17 9.76
N LYS A 704 40.75 -6.76 8.49
CA LYS A 704 41.98 -6.27 7.88
C LYS A 704 42.01 -4.75 7.88
N ASN A 705 43.18 -4.18 8.12
CA ASN A 705 43.46 -2.74 8.00
C ASN A 705 42.65 -1.82 8.94
N ILE A 706 42.04 -2.33 10.01
CA ILE A 706 41.31 -1.53 11.03
C ILE A 706 42.21 -0.57 11.86
N ASN A 707 43.48 -0.46 11.50
CA ASN A 707 44.40 0.49 12.14
C ASN A 707 43.85 1.92 11.94
N SER A 708 44.09 2.81 12.91
CA SER A 708 43.66 4.22 12.81
C SER A 708 42.14 4.47 12.85
N ALA A 709 41.30 3.44 13.06
CA ALA A 709 39.85 3.60 13.18
C ALA A 709 39.44 4.54 14.34
N ASN A 710 38.36 5.29 14.13
CA ASN A 710 37.81 6.22 15.13
C ASN A 710 36.65 5.59 15.90
N PHE A 711 36.88 5.24 17.17
CA PHE A 711 35.88 4.67 18.10
C PHE A 711 35.37 5.66 19.14
N LEU A 712 35.54 6.98 18.92
CA LEU A 712 35.13 8.01 19.87
C LEU A 712 33.69 7.82 20.36
N ASN A 713 33.50 7.68 21.68
CA ASN A 713 32.21 7.41 22.34
C ASN A 713 31.45 6.15 21.86
N ALA A 714 32.10 5.21 21.17
CA ALA A 714 31.46 3.96 20.79
C ALA A 714 31.19 3.10 22.03
N ALA A 715 30.02 2.44 22.10
CA ALA A 715 29.71 1.51 23.18
C ALA A 715 30.34 0.15 22.89
N VAL A 716 31.31 -0.25 23.72
CA VAL A 716 32.05 -1.51 23.59
C VAL A 716 31.90 -2.32 24.87
N CYS A 717 31.62 -3.62 24.74
CA CYS A 717 31.50 -4.51 25.89
C CYS A 717 32.86 -5.12 26.23
N THR A 718 33.29 -4.94 27.48
CA THR A 718 34.60 -5.38 27.99
C THR A 718 34.46 -6.34 29.17
N PRO A 719 35.50 -7.11 29.51
CA PRO A 719 35.55 -7.89 30.74
C PRO A 719 35.44 -7.03 32.02
N ILE A 720 34.77 -7.56 33.03
CA ILE A 720 34.60 -7.04 34.40
C ILE A 720 35.02 -8.19 35.34
N GLY A 721 36.32 -8.34 35.56
CA GLY A 721 36.91 -9.47 36.29
C GLY A 721 36.93 -10.78 35.49
N SER A 722 37.05 -11.92 36.19
CA SER A 722 37.38 -13.23 35.59
C SER A 722 36.28 -13.91 34.76
N ALA A 723 35.00 -13.55 34.93
CA ALA A 723 33.89 -14.25 34.26
C ALA A 723 32.68 -13.36 33.88
N THR A 724 32.75 -12.04 34.05
CA THR A 724 31.65 -11.13 33.73
C THR A 724 32.10 -10.15 32.65
N TYR A 725 31.17 -9.70 31.80
CA TYR A 725 31.40 -8.66 30.80
C TYR A 725 30.38 -7.55 30.96
N GLY A 726 30.65 -6.35 30.47
CA GLY A 726 29.63 -5.29 30.42
C GLY A 726 30.15 -4.03 29.76
N VAL A 727 29.27 -3.06 29.61
CA VAL A 727 29.61 -1.76 29.02
C VAL A 727 29.85 -0.78 30.14
N PHE A 728 31.03 -0.14 30.17
CA PHE A 728 31.31 0.90 31.15
C PHE A 728 30.40 2.11 30.89
N ILE A 729 29.55 2.43 31.87
CA ILE A 729 28.59 3.53 31.79
C ILE A 729 29.15 4.80 32.46
N GLY A 730 29.84 4.65 33.58
CA GLY A 730 30.37 5.79 34.31
C GLY A 730 31.06 5.43 35.63
N ARG A 731 31.63 6.45 36.28
CA ARG A 731 32.24 6.34 37.60
C ARG A 731 31.87 7.49 38.51
N ILE A 732 31.92 7.23 39.81
CA ILE A 732 31.94 8.25 40.86
C ILE A 732 33.24 8.07 41.65
N ALA A 733 34.05 9.12 41.75
CA ALA A 733 35.25 9.12 42.58
C ALA A 733 34.91 9.54 44.01
N LYS A 734 35.73 9.14 45.00
CA LYS A 734 35.59 9.55 46.40
C LYS A 734 35.51 11.07 46.62
N THR A 735 36.16 11.83 45.74
CA THR A 735 36.13 13.30 45.75
C THR A 735 34.77 13.89 45.33
N ASP A 736 33.88 13.09 44.73
CA ASP A 736 32.53 13.54 44.40
C ASP A 736 31.69 13.62 45.68
N THR A 737 31.02 14.77 45.87
CA THR A 737 30.12 15.02 47.00
C THR A 737 29.03 13.96 47.20
N LYS A 738 28.65 13.23 46.14
CA LYS A 738 27.62 12.17 46.18
C LYS A 738 28.19 10.79 46.50
N PHE A 739 29.51 10.62 46.57
CA PHE A 739 30.13 9.30 46.72
C PHE A 739 29.64 8.57 47.97
N GLU A 740 29.74 9.20 49.15
CA GLU A 740 29.33 8.59 50.41
C GLU A 740 27.81 8.36 50.48
N ASP A 741 27.00 9.28 49.92
CA ASP A 741 25.55 9.12 49.84
C ASP A 741 25.16 7.90 48.98
N VAL A 742 25.82 7.73 47.82
CA VAL A 742 25.59 6.57 46.93
C VAL A 742 26.05 5.29 47.60
N LEU A 743 27.20 5.30 48.27
CA LEU A 743 27.70 4.15 49.00
C LEU A 743 26.77 3.77 50.16
N ALA A 744 26.17 4.76 50.83
CA ALA A 744 25.17 4.56 51.87
C ALA A 744 23.87 3.97 51.31
N ASP A 745 23.39 4.44 50.15
CA ASP A 745 22.25 3.86 49.44
C ASP A 745 22.53 2.39 49.07
N LEU A 746 23.72 2.08 48.52
CA LEU A 746 24.10 0.72 48.11
C LEU A 746 24.20 -0.27 49.28
N ARG A 747 24.60 0.21 50.46
CA ARG A 747 24.68 -0.62 51.68
C ARG A 747 23.31 -1.01 52.25
N ARG A 748 22.21 -0.48 51.72
CA ARG A 748 20.84 -0.76 52.15
C ARG A 748 20.15 -1.72 51.17
N PRO A 749 20.23 -3.05 51.38
CA PRO A 749 19.62 -4.00 50.46
C PRO A 749 18.09 -3.88 50.49
N THR A 750 17.45 -4.18 49.35
CA THR A 750 15.99 -4.31 49.29
C THR A 750 15.53 -5.54 50.07
N VAL A 751 14.46 -5.41 50.86
CA VAL A 751 13.94 -6.47 51.73
C VAL A 751 12.69 -7.10 51.11
N VAL A 752 12.55 -8.42 51.26
CA VAL A 752 11.44 -9.26 50.71
C VAL A 752 10.50 -9.70 51.84
N SER A 753 9.18 -9.67 51.62
CA SER A 753 8.13 -10.12 52.57
C SER A 753 7.03 -10.94 51.84
N ILE A 754 6.60 -12.09 52.38
CA ILE A 754 5.67 -13.04 51.72
C ILE A 754 4.25 -12.95 52.33
N VAL A 755 3.20 -12.69 51.51
CA VAL A 755 1.79 -12.76 51.96
C VAL A 755 0.89 -13.35 50.84
N SER A 756 0.06 -14.35 51.14
CA SER A 756 -0.86 -15.03 50.19
C SER A 756 -2.32 -15.05 50.69
N ASN A 757 -3.32 -14.91 49.79
CA ASN A 757 -4.80 -15.15 49.91
C ASN A 757 -5.80 -13.97 49.99
N ILE A 758 -6.44 -13.58 48.86
CA ILE A 758 -7.64 -12.69 48.83
C ILE A 758 -8.82 -13.14 47.87
N TYR A 759 -8.79 -14.24 47.13
CA TYR A 759 -9.66 -14.46 45.92
C TYR A 759 -11.13 -15.02 46.01
N ASN A 760 -11.85 -15.12 47.14
CA ASN A 760 -13.16 -15.86 47.21
C ASN A 760 -14.46 -15.01 47.15
N LEU A 761 -15.05 -14.75 45.96
CA LEU A 761 -16.38 -14.08 45.85
C LEU A 761 -17.36 -14.66 44.81
N ALA A 762 -16.90 -15.36 43.77
CA ALA A 762 -17.75 -15.82 42.66
C ALA A 762 -18.68 -17.01 43.00
N GLY A 763 -18.43 -17.76 44.09
CA GLY A 763 -19.22 -18.93 44.49
C GLY A 763 -20.55 -18.64 45.20
N LEU A 764 -20.91 -17.37 45.40
CA LEU A 764 -21.98 -16.97 46.32
C LEU A 764 -23.33 -16.58 45.64
N LEU A 765 -23.44 -16.61 44.30
CA LEU A 765 -24.62 -16.21 43.52
C LEU A 765 -25.20 -17.38 42.69
N VAL A 766 -26.33 -17.97 43.12
CA VAL A 766 -26.96 -19.16 42.49
C VAL A 766 -28.40 -18.88 42.07
N ASP A 767 -28.79 -19.24 40.84
CA ASP A 767 -30.12 -19.00 40.27
C ASP A 767 -31.26 -19.68 41.06
N GLY A 768 -32.37 -18.97 41.30
CA GLY A 768 -33.56 -19.44 42.00
C GLY A 768 -33.45 -19.57 43.53
N LYS A 769 -32.29 -19.27 44.14
CA LYS A 769 -32.06 -19.40 45.59
C LYS A 769 -32.21 -18.07 46.34
N LYS A 770 -32.52 -18.16 47.65
CA LYS A 770 -32.43 -17.02 48.58
C LYS A 770 -30.97 -16.67 48.85
N ILE A 771 -30.68 -15.40 49.11
CA ILE A 771 -29.33 -14.90 49.45
C ILE A 771 -28.85 -15.44 50.81
N ASN A 772 -27.59 -15.88 50.91
CA ASN A 772 -26.99 -16.33 52.17
C ASN A 772 -26.58 -15.14 53.08
N ILE A 773 -26.28 -15.44 54.36
CA ILE A 773 -25.93 -14.42 55.38
C ILE A 773 -24.62 -13.68 55.06
N GLU A 774 -23.62 -14.33 54.45
CA GLU A 774 -22.31 -13.74 54.14
C GLU A 774 -22.36 -12.74 52.98
N LEU A 775 -23.07 -13.07 51.90
CA LEU A 775 -23.30 -12.14 50.79
C LEU A 775 -24.17 -10.96 51.23
N LYS A 776 -25.15 -11.21 52.10
CA LYS A 776 -25.95 -10.14 52.73
C LYS A 776 -25.06 -9.19 53.53
N ALA A 777 -24.08 -9.70 54.27
CA ALA A 777 -23.11 -8.89 55.00
C ALA A 777 -22.16 -8.12 54.07
N ALA A 778 -21.64 -8.74 53.01
CA ALA A 778 -20.76 -8.09 52.03
C ALA A 778 -21.46 -6.96 51.25
N LEU A 779 -22.74 -7.14 50.93
CA LEU A 779 -23.56 -6.14 50.22
C LEU A 779 -24.16 -5.08 51.14
N SER A 780 -24.25 -5.35 52.45
CA SER A 780 -24.92 -4.47 53.44
C SER A 780 -24.35 -3.05 53.51
N LYS A 781 -23.11 -2.83 53.07
CA LYS A 781 -22.48 -1.50 53.00
C LYS A 781 -23.06 -0.61 51.90
N ASN A 782 -23.59 -1.19 50.83
CA ASN A 782 -23.97 -0.46 49.62
C ASN A 782 -25.45 -0.61 49.26
N ILE A 783 -26.07 -1.76 49.60
CA ILE A 783 -27.48 -2.04 49.32
C ILE A 783 -28.08 -2.89 50.44
N THR A 784 -29.23 -2.45 50.99
CA THR A 784 -29.98 -3.23 51.98
C THR A 784 -30.91 -4.19 51.26
N ILE A 785 -30.72 -5.49 51.46
CA ILE A 785 -31.51 -6.56 50.85
C ILE A 785 -32.12 -7.43 51.96
N SER A 786 -33.42 -7.70 51.91
CA SER A 786 -34.13 -8.55 52.86
C SER A 786 -33.73 -10.01 52.71
N GLY A 787 -33.91 -10.80 53.78
CA GLY A 787 -33.63 -12.24 53.74
C GLY A 787 -34.55 -13.05 52.82
N ASN A 788 -35.59 -12.43 52.24
CA ASN A 788 -36.52 -13.06 51.30
C ASN A 788 -36.21 -12.73 49.84
N ALA A 789 -35.12 -12.03 49.55
CA ALA A 789 -34.72 -11.71 48.20
C ALA A 789 -34.33 -12.95 47.39
N MET A 790 -34.78 -12.99 46.14
CA MET A 790 -34.63 -14.12 45.24
C MET A 790 -33.66 -13.77 44.10
N VAL A 791 -32.66 -14.61 43.89
CA VAL A 791 -31.72 -14.49 42.76
C VAL A 791 -32.33 -15.17 41.53
N LYS A 792 -32.26 -14.50 40.39
CA LYS A 792 -32.67 -15.00 39.08
C LYS A 792 -31.56 -14.74 38.07
N LYS A 793 -30.91 -15.77 37.54
CA LYS A 793 -29.97 -15.65 36.43
C LYS A 793 -30.75 -15.26 35.18
N LEU A 794 -30.26 -14.28 34.45
CA LEU A 794 -30.88 -13.84 33.19
C LEU A 794 -30.18 -14.51 32.01
N GLU A 795 -30.83 -14.50 30.84
CA GLU A 795 -30.45 -15.30 29.67
C GLU A 795 -29.05 -14.99 29.09
N THR A 796 -28.41 -13.90 29.51
CA THR A 796 -26.98 -13.63 29.27
C THR A 796 -26.11 -14.27 30.35
N GLU A 797 -25.12 -15.10 29.96
CA GLU A 797 -24.21 -15.73 30.91
C GLU A 797 -23.57 -14.69 31.86
N TRP A 798 -23.58 -14.99 33.16
CA TRP A 798 -23.04 -14.16 34.25
C TRP A 798 -23.79 -12.87 34.58
N THR A 799 -25.04 -12.76 34.16
CA THR A 799 -25.96 -11.72 34.63
C THR A 799 -26.94 -12.30 35.64
N PHE A 800 -26.96 -11.74 36.85
CA PHE A 800 -27.86 -12.17 37.93
C PHE A 800 -28.75 -11.02 38.37
N LYS A 801 -30.05 -11.23 38.34
CA LYS A 801 -31.03 -10.31 38.92
C LYS A 801 -31.35 -10.74 40.33
N ILE A 802 -31.39 -9.81 41.27
CA ILE A 802 -31.89 -10.03 42.62
C ILE A 802 -33.15 -9.22 42.81
N LYS A 803 -34.26 -9.88 43.12
CA LYS A 803 -35.54 -9.21 43.40
C LYS A 803 -35.85 -9.29 44.89
N ASP A 804 -36.10 -8.14 45.49
CA ASP A 804 -36.40 -7.99 46.91
C ASP A 804 -37.63 -7.09 47.10
N GLY A 805 -38.81 -7.71 47.18
CA GLY A 805 -40.09 -7.01 47.10
C GLY A 805 -40.25 -6.31 45.75
N GLU A 806 -40.53 -4.99 45.75
CA GLU A 806 -40.61 -4.18 44.53
C GLU A 806 -39.23 -3.71 44.01
N LYS A 807 -38.15 -3.87 44.80
CA LYS A 807 -36.80 -3.44 44.41
C LYS A 807 -36.12 -4.54 43.59
N GLU A 808 -35.54 -4.16 42.45
CA GLU A 808 -34.82 -5.08 41.55
C GLU A 808 -33.37 -4.61 41.35
N TYR A 809 -32.41 -5.50 41.60
CA TYR A 809 -30.97 -5.29 41.40
C TYR A 809 -30.42 -6.22 40.33
N TYR A 810 -29.43 -5.79 39.56
CA TYR A 810 -28.84 -6.54 38.45
C TYR A 810 -27.32 -6.55 38.59
N PHE A 811 -26.72 -7.74 38.59
CA PHE A 811 -25.30 -8.01 38.76
C PHE A 811 -24.75 -8.51 37.43
N ILE A 812 -23.83 -7.78 36.83
CA ILE A 812 -23.29 -8.07 35.50
C ILE A 812 -21.77 -8.22 35.62
N LYS A 813 -21.23 -9.35 35.14
CA LYS A 813 -19.79 -9.58 35.10
C LYS A 813 -19.11 -8.54 34.21
N GLY A 814 -18.09 -7.88 34.75
CA GLY A 814 -17.15 -7.02 34.03
C GLY A 814 -15.74 -7.62 34.07
N TYR A 815 -14.89 -7.15 33.16
CA TYR A 815 -13.49 -7.57 33.08
C TYR A 815 -12.58 -6.39 33.43
N ASP A 816 -11.63 -6.60 34.33
CA ASP A 816 -10.53 -5.66 34.63
C ASP A 816 -9.22 -6.42 34.43
N GLU A 817 -8.34 -5.87 33.59
CA GLU A 817 -7.12 -6.50 33.10
C GLU A 817 -6.00 -6.66 34.13
N ARG A 818 -6.22 -6.19 35.35
CA ARG A 818 -5.26 -6.36 36.45
C ARG A 818 -5.71 -7.37 37.50
N THR A 819 -6.99 -7.65 37.63
CA THR A 819 -7.54 -8.55 38.67
C THR A 819 -8.39 -9.69 38.10
N ASN A 820 -8.43 -9.80 36.77
CA ASN A 820 -9.03 -10.86 35.95
C ASN A 820 -10.56 -11.03 36.00
N VAL A 821 -11.32 -10.50 36.98
CA VAL A 821 -12.82 -10.42 36.96
C VAL A 821 -13.36 -9.37 37.96
N VAL A 822 -14.41 -8.61 37.61
CA VAL A 822 -15.24 -7.77 38.53
C VAL A 822 -16.75 -7.97 38.32
N PHE A 823 -17.62 -7.52 39.24
CA PHE A 823 -19.10 -7.51 39.07
C PHE A 823 -19.69 -6.11 39.29
N ASN A 824 -20.49 -5.65 38.33
CA ASN A 824 -21.20 -4.36 38.37
C ASN A 824 -22.63 -4.56 38.87
N VAL A 825 -23.13 -3.70 39.78
CA VAL A 825 -24.47 -3.82 40.37
C VAL A 825 -25.34 -2.62 40.03
N TYR A 826 -26.53 -2.85 39.47
CA TYR A 826 -27.49 -1.82 39.06
C TYR A 826 -28.80 -1.98 39.81
N LYS A 827 -29.47 -0.89 40.19
CA LYS A 827 -30.83 -0.92 40.77
C LYS A 827 -31.81 -0.33 39.76
N LYS A 828 -32.92 -1.02 39.49
CA LYS A 828 -33.85 -0.71 38.38
C LYS A 828 -34.42 0.72 38.36
N ASP A 829 -34.54 1.37 39.52
CA ASP A 829 -35.22 2.68 39.62
C ASP A 829 -34.25 3.87 39.73
N LEU A 830 -32.94 3.65 39.59
CA LEU A 830 -31.89 4.66 39.55
C LEU A 830 -30.80 4.20 38.58
N ASP A 831 -30.64 4.90 37.46
CA ASP A 831 -29.76 4.49 36.35
C ASP A 831 -28.23 4.49 36.64
N SER A 832 -27.77 4.64 37.88
CA SER A 832 -26.38 4.33 38.23
C SER A 832 -26.11 4.38 39.74
N LEU A 833 -25.93 3.22 40.38
CA LEU A 833 -25.15 3.12 41.63
C LEU A 833 -23.86 2.36 41.30
N TYR A 834 -22.74 3.07 41.10
CA TYR A 834 -21.45 2.44 40.84
C TYR A 834 -20.78 2.04 42.17
N CYS A 835 -20.66 0.74 42.42
CA CYS A 835 -19.70 0.26 43.41
C CYS A 835 -18.77 -0.76 42.76
N ASN A 836 -17.54 -0.32 42.46
CA ASN A 836 -16.43 -1.21 42.14
C ASN A 836 -15.96 -1.87 43.43
N ILE A 837 -15.90 -3.20 43.49
CA ILE A 837 -15.29 -3.93 44.60
C ILE A 837 -13.97 -4.54 44.08
N PRO A 838 -12.82 -3.86 44.26
CA PRO A 838 -11.51 -4.42 43.95
C PRO A 838 -11.02 -5.37 45.07
N ILE A 839 -10.39 -6.46 44.68
CA ILE A 839 -9.43 -7.25 45.47
C ILE A 839 -8.07 -6.71 45.01
N VAL A 840 -7.31 -5.83 45.68
CA VAL A 840 -6.94 -5.68 47.10
C VAL A 840 -6.64 -4.18 47.35
N THR A 841 -7.23 -3.55 48.36
CA THR A 841 -6.77 -2.22 48.81
C THR A 841 -6.04 -2.35 50.13
N PHE A 842 -4.71 -2.12 50.11
CA PHE A 842 -4.12 -1.30 51.16
C PHE A 842 -4.82 0.06 51.06
N THR A 843 -5.82 0.30 51.91
CA THR A 843 -6.47 1.61 51.97
C THR A 843 -5.45 2.62 52.46
N VAL A 844 -5.23 3.67 51.66
CA VAL A 844 -4.45 4.85 52.04
C VAL A 844 -4.92 5.31 53.42
N GLY A 845 -4.01 5.31 54.39
CA GLY A 845 -4.35 5.44 55.81
C GLY A 845 -3.20 5.10 56.74
N VAL A 846 -3.44 5.22 58.05
CA VAL A 846 -2.46 4.87 59.10
C VAL A 846 -2.19 3.36 59.07
N VAL A 847 -0.92 2.97 59.10
CA VAL A 847 -0.52 1.55 59.12
C VAL A 847 -1.02 0.93 60.43
N SER A 848 -1.80 -0.14 60.36
CA SER A 848 -2.30 -0.77 61.59
C SER A 848 -1.17 -1.48 62.36
N PRO A 849 -1.22 -1.55 63.71
CA PRO A 849 -0.22 -2.27 64.50
C PRO A 849 -0.02 -3.73 64.06
N ALA A 850 -1.08 -4.40 63.59
CA ALA A 850 -1.02 -5.76 63.07
C ALA A 850 -0.23 -5.86 61.74
N MET A 851 -0.37 -4.86 60.87
CA MET A 851 0.38 -4.79 59.62
C MET A 851 1.87 -4.53 59.87
N ILE A 852 2.21 -3.66 60.83
CA ILE A 852 3.61 -3.39 61.23
C ILE A 852 4.26 -4.64 61.80
N ALA A 853 3.56 -5.35 62.70
CA ALA A 853 4.06 -6.61 63.24
C ALA A 853 4.30 -7.66 62.15
N SER A 854 3.39 -7.76 61.16
CA SER A 854 3.56 -8.66 60.02
C SER A 854 4.75 -8.27 59.14
N LEU A 855 4.91 -6.99 58.79
CA LEU A 855 6.03 -6.50 57.99
C LEU A 855 7.37 -6.68 58.72
N ALA A 856 7.42 -6.38 60.02
CA ALA A 856 8.60 -6.59 60.85
C ALA A 856 8.98 -8.08 60.90
N THR A 857 8.04 -8.96 61.21
CA THR A 857 8.28 -10.42 61.30
C THR A 857 8.73 -11.00 59.96
N SER A 858 8.05 -10.66 58.87
CA SER A 858 8.38 -11.15 57.53
C SER A 858 9.70 -10.58 56.98
N SER A 859 10.25 -9.53 57.61
CA SER A 859 11.53 -8.92 57.24
C SER A 859 12.70 -9.36 58.12
N ASP A 860 12.54 -10.39 58.96
CA ASP A 860 13.48 -10.75 60.03
C ASP A 860 13.79 -9.56 60.97
N ASN A 861 12.80 -8.72 61.26
CA ASN A 861 12.93 -7.49 62.05
C ASN A 861 13.93 -6.46 61.49
N LYS A 862 14.26 -6.52 60.20
CA LYS A 862 15.12 -5.54 59.53
C LYS A 862 14.37 -4.22 59.26
N LEU A 863 13.04 -4.26 59.13
CA LEU A 863 12.21 -3.07 58.97
C LEU A 863 11.78 -2.50 60.32
N LYS A 864 11.96 -1.18 60.49
CA LYS A 864 11.52 -0.42 61.65
C LYS A 864 10.57 0.67 61.18
N ILE A 865 9.27 0.47 61.37
CA ILE A 865 8.19 1.38 60.96
C ILE A 865 7.37 1.74 62.20
N SER A 866 7.12 3.02 62.45
CA SER A 866 6.29 3.50 63.56
C SER A 866 4.81 3.19 63.34
N ASP A 867 4.05 3.11 64.43
CA ASP A 867 2.59 2.93 64.43
C ASP A 867 1.81 4.14 63.91
N THR A 868 2.46 5.30 63.84
CA THR A 868 1.92 6.52 63.23
C THR A 868 2.24 6.65 61.75
N ALA A 869 3.04 5.74 61.19
CA ALA A 869 3.40 5.75 59.77
C ALA A 869 2.16 5.67 58.88
N LYS A 870 2.22 6.35 57.74
CA LYS A 870 1.11 6.46 56.79
C LYS A 870 1.48 5.82 55.46
N ILE A 871 0.55 5.05 54.90
CA ILE A 871 0.69 4.52 53.54
C ILE A 871 0.04 5.47 52.57
N GLU A 872 0.81 5.92 51.59
CA GLU A 872 0.34 6.72 50.47
C GLU A 872 0.50 5.93 49.17
N SER A 873 -0.49 6.01 48.27
CA SER A 873 -0.36 5.42 46.93
C SER A 873 0.48 6.36 46.05
N TYR A 874 1.60 5.87 45.51
CA TYR A 874 2.53 6.69 44.75
C TYR A 874 2.15 6.76 43.26
N ASP A 875 1.80 5.61 42.65
CA ASP A 875 1.25 5.55 41.29
C ASP A 875 0.46 4.23 41.07
N ARG A 876 -0.70 4.31 40.40
CA ARG A 876 -1.68 3.20 40.41
C ARG A 876 -1.24 2.02 39.51
N PRO A 877 -1.25 0.74 39.97
CA PRO A 877 -1.69 0.20 41.27
C PRO A 877 -0.63 -0.65 42.00
N ILE A 878 0.66 -0.54 41.65
CA ILE A 878 1.69 -1.51 42.08
C ILE A 878 2.72 -0.88 43.05
N LEU A 879 2.72 0.45 43.24
CA LEU A 879 3.72 1.17 44.03
C LEU A 879 3.09 1.98 45.17
N TRP A 880 3.61 1.79 46.38
CA TRP A 880 3.21 2.47 47.61
C TRP A 880 4.41 3.16 48.26
N SER A 881 4.15 4.28 48.94
CA SER A 881 5.10 4.91 49.86
C SER A 881 4.61 4.73 51.30
N ILE A 882 5.53 4.47 52.22
CA ILE A 882 5.27 4.53 53.66
C ILE A 882 6.06 5.71 54.20
N LYS A 883 5.34 6.74 54.67
CA LYS A 883 5.94 7.89 55.34
C LYS A 883 5.87 7.70 56.84
N ASP A 884 7.04 7.64 57.44
CA ASP A 884 7.24 7.50 58.87
C ASP A 884 7.87 8.81 59.40
N ASP A 885 7.01 9.77 59.73
CA ASP A 885 7.40 11.11 60.18
C ASP A 885 8.18 11.05 61.51
N GLU A 886 7.86 10.07 62.36
CA GLU A 886 8.50 9.87 63.66
C GLU A 886 9.96 9.43 63.50
N ASN A 887 10.19 8.42 62.67
CA ASN A 887 11.55 7.95 62.37
C ASN A 887 12.25 8.78 61.29
N LYS A 888 11.57 9.78 60.71
CA LYS A 888 12.01 10.62 59.58
C LYS A 888 12.47 9.80 58.38
N LYS A 889 11.73 8.74 58.06
CA LYS A 889 12.04 7.82 56.96
C LYS A 889 10.87 7.68 56.00
N GLU A 890 11.21 7.47 54.74
CA GLU A 890 10.25 7.11 53.70
C GLU A 890 10.67 5.79 53.07
N TYR A 891 9.70 4.90 52.86
CA TYR A 891 9.93 3.60 52.25
C TYR A 891 9.13 3.47 50.97
N THR A 892 9.72 2.88 49.94
CA THR A 892 9.02 2.47 48.73
C THR A 892 8.69 0.99 48.84
N MET A 893 7.44 0.63 48.55
CA MET A 893 6.92 -0.73 48.61
C MET A 893 6.20 -1.08 47.31
N TRP A 894 6.42 -2.29 46.79
CA TRP A 894 5.75 -2.77 45.57
C TRP A 894 5.67 -4.28 45.55
N TRP A 895 4.83 -4.81 44.68
CA TRP A 895 4.76 -6.24 44.42
C TRP A 895 5.82 -6.64 43.37
N GLY A 896 6.64 -7.64 43.67
CA GLY A 896 7.72 -8.12 42.80
C GLY A 896 7.81 -9.64 42.76
N VAL A 897 8.68 -10.17 41.90
CA VAL A 897 8.92 -11.61 41.76
C VAL A 897 10.34 -11.95 42.21
N THR A 898 10.48 -12.94 43.10
CA THR A 898 11.75 -13.33 43.71
C THR A 898 12.19 -14.72 43.28
N SER A 899 12.88 -14.82 42.13
CA SER A 899 13.86 -15.86 41.76
C SER A 899 14.22 -15.73 40.27
N VAL A 900 15.44 -16.12 39.89
CA VAL A 900 15.91 -16.15 38.49
C VAL A 900 15.78 -17.57 37.89
N ASN A 901 15.32 -18.54 38.69
CA ASN A 901 15.14 -19.94 38.30
C ASN A 901 13.63 -20.27 38.40
N ASP A 902 13.16 -21.14 37.50
CA ASP A 902 11.79 -21.38 37.00
C ASP A 902 10.59 -21.41 37.99
N ASP A 903 10.80 -21.29 39.30
CA ASP A 903 9.75 -21.15 40.31
C ASP A 903 9.63 -19.69 40.77
N ALA A 904 9.05 -18.86 39.90
CA ALA A 904 8.78 -17.45 40.17
C ALA A 904 7.80 -17.29 41.35
N THR A 905 8.31 -16.95 42.53
CA THR A 905 7.45 -16.62 43.69
C THR A 905 7.17 -15.12 43.71
N SER A 906 5.90 -14.75 43.80
CA SER A 906 5.49 -13.36 43.99
C SER A 906 5.62 -12.94 45.44
N ALA A 907 6.26 -11.80 45.71
CA ALA A 907 6.50 -11.28 47.05
C ALA A 907 6.35 -9.75 47.11
N LEU A 908 6.10 -9.24 48.31
CA LEU A 908 6.08 -7.81 48.60
C LEU A 908 7.51 -7.33 48.85
N MET A 909 7.98 -6.40 48.03
CA MET A 909 9.29 -5.78 48.11
C MET A 909 9.18 -4.46 48.84
N ILE A 910 10.13 -4.16 49.73
CA ILE A 910 10.18 -2.90 50.45
C ILE A 910 11.63 -2.44 50.67
N ARG A 911 11.85 -1.14 50.50
CA ARG A 911 13.15 -0.50 50.76
C ARG A 911 12.96 0.92 51.27
N GLU A 912 13.94 1.42 52.01
CA GLU A 912 14.05 2.87 52.26
C GLU A 912 14.29 3.59 50.94
N THR A 913 13.64 4.73 50.71
CA THR A 913 13.81 5.52 49.47
C THR A 913 15.27 5.91 49.26
N PHE A 914 15.83 5.64 48.08
CA PHE A 914 17.20 6.03 47.75
C PHE A 914 17.30 7.53 47.50
N SER A 915 18.30 8.17 48.11
CA SER A 915 18.44 9.62 48.10
C SER A 915 19.41 10.14 47.02
N ALA A 916 20.40 9.34 46.63
CA ALA A 916 21.46 9.73 45.70
C ALA A 916 21.50 8.87 44.44
N LEU A 917 21.27 7.56 44.56
CA LEU A 917 21.38 6.61 43.46
C LEU A 917 20.52 6.97 42.22
N PRO A 918 19.24 7.42 42.35
CA PRO A 918 18.43 7.79 41.19
C PRO A 918 19.02 8.95 40.38
N SER A 919 19.54 9.97 41.08
CA SER A 919 20.11 11.17 40.45
C SER A 919 21.39 10.87 39.67
N VAL A 920 22.21 9.95 40.18
CA VAL A 920 23.46 9.51 39.56
C VAL A 920 23.19 8.63 38.35
N CYS A 921 22.35 7.60 38.51
CA CYS A 921 21.96 6.71 37.42
C CYS A 921 21.36 7.51 36.23
N LYS A 922 20.53 8.53 36.51
CA LYS A 922 20.02 9.46 35.49
C LYS A 922 21.12 10.21 34.75
N LYS A 923 22.14 10.74 35.46
CA LYS A 923 23.30 11.41 34.82
C LYS A 923 24.11 10.46 33.95
N LEU A 924 24.21 9.20 34.36
CA LEU A 924 24.89 8.14 33.63
C LEU A 924 24.07 7.57 32.47
N ASN A 925 22.89 8.14 32.16
CA ASN A 925 22.01 7.66 31.08
C ASN A 925 21.54 6.20 31.27
N ALA A 926 21.46 5.75 32.52
CA ALA A 926 20.87 4.48 32.93
C ALA A 926 19.69 4.80 33.86
N PRO A 927 18.45 4.93 33.35
CA PRO A 927 17.34 5.49 34.13
C PRO A 927 17.01 4.62 35.34
N PHE A 928 17.08 5.16 36.55
CA PHE A 928 16.70 4.45 37.77
C PHE A 928 15.17 4.33 37.87
N ARG A 929 14.65 3.11 38.04
CA ARG A 929 13.21 2.84 38.13
C ARG A 929 12.74 2.77 39.58
N ASP A 930 11.48 3.10 39.80
CA ASP A 930 10.92 3.14 41.16
C ASP A 930 10.79 1.75 41.80
N GLN A 931 10.88 0.68 41.01
CA GLN A 931 10.86 -0.71 41.48
C GLN A 931 12.26 -1.36 41.50
N SER A 932 13.32 -0.56 41.35
CA SER A 932 14.68 -1.11 41.31
C SER A 932 15.07 -1.76 42.64
N THR A 933 15.74 -2.90 42.54
CA THR A 933 16.28 -3.61 43.70
C THR A 933 17.79 -3.46 43.72
N VAL A 934 18.33 -3.24 44.92
CA VAL A 934 19.77 -3.32 45.18
C VAL A 934 20.02 -4.54 46.02
N THR A 935 20.91 -5.40 45.56
CA THR A 935 21.36 -6.58 46.30
C THR A 935 22.87 -6.56 46.44
N LYS A 936 23.33 -7.06 47.60
CA LYS A 936 24.74 -7.34 47.86
C LYS A 936 24.91 -8.86 47.87
N PRO A 937 25.52 -9.47 46.85
CA PRO A 937 25.63 -10.92 46.77
C PRO A 937 26.47 -11.49 47.92
N ASN A 938 25.98 -12.54 48.58
CA ASN A 938 26.57 -13.05 49.82
C ASN A 938 27.92 -13.77 49.67
N ASN A 939 28.42 -14.10 48.46
CA ASN A 939 29.66 -14.91 48.34
C ASN A 939 30.31 -15.01 46.94
N ARG A 940 30.38 -13.92 46.15
CA ARG A 940 31.12 -13.96 44.87
C ARG A 940 32.04 -12.77 44.68
N LEU A 941 33.11 -12.68 45.48
CA LEU A 941 34.13 -11.64 45.30
C LEU A 941 34.66 -11.69 43.86
N ILE A 942 34.49 -10.59 43.12
CA ILE A 942 35.23 -10.35 41.89
C ILE A 942 36.55 -9.77 42.36
N ASP A 943 37.64 -10.54 42.27
CA ASP A 943 39.01 -10.06 42.49
C ASP A 943 39.22 -9.22 43.77
N ASN A 944 38.61 -9.64 44.89
CA ASN A 944 38.65 -8.95 46.20
C ASN A 944 38.01 -7.53 46.23
N GLU A 945 37.24 -7.15 45.21
CA GLU A 945 36.48 -5.89 45.16
C GLU A 945 35.04 -6.07 45.69
N ASP A 946 34.55 -5.08 46.45
CA ASP A 946 33.17 -5.06 46.97
C ASP A 946 32.23 -4.61 45.84
N PHE A 947 31.12 -5.31 45.60
CA PHE A 947 30.20 -4.94 44.51
C PHE A 947 28.72 -5.15 44.85
N TRP A 948 27.87 -4.44 44.10
CA TRP A 948 26.42 -4.52 44.20
C TRP A 948 25.81 -4.79 42.83
N GLU A 949 24.67 -5.46 42.85
CA GLU A 949 23.82 -5.62 41.68
C GLU A 949 22.58 -4.74 41.84
N LEU A 950 22.35 -3.90 40.84
CA LEU A 950 21.15 -3.11 40.70
C LEU A 950 20.30 -3.72 39.59
N ASP A 951 19.22 -4.40 39.97
CA ASP A 951 18.18 -4.82 39.03
C ASP A 951 17.17 -3.70 38.89
N ASN A 952 17.09 -3.15 37.69
CA ASN A 952 16.32 -1.99 37.31
C ASN A 952 15.01 -2.42 36.59
N GLY A 953 14.37 -3.48 37.06
CA GLY A 953 13.06 -3.94 36.60
C GLY A 953 13.12 -5.02 35.51
N ARG A 954 14.09 -5.95 35.58
CA ARG A 954 14.16 -7.13 34.70
C ARG A 954 12.89 -7.98 34.78
N MET A 955 12.33 -8.14 35.97
CA MET A 955 11.24 -9.09 36.26
C MET A 955 9.83 -8.47 36.24
N ASP A 956 9.70 -7.18 35.88
CA ASP A 956 8.39 -6.52 35.74
C ASP A 956 8.06 -6.31 34.25
N SER A 957 7.03 -7.03 33.77
CA SER A 957 6.55 -7.02 32.39
C SER A 957 5.73 -5.78 32.04
N PHE A 958 5.31 -4.96 33.01
CA PHE A 958 4.61 -3.70 32.77
C PHE A 958 5.57 -2.55 32.42
N LEU A 959 6.88 -2.73 32.64
CA LEU A 959 7.92 -1.75 32.32
C LEU A 959 8.60 -2.02 30.97
N MET A 960 7.98 -1.52 29.91
CA MET A 960 8.47 -1.58 28.53
C MET A 960 9.43 -0.43 28.19
N MET A 961 10.41 -0.11 29.04
CA MET A 961 11.40 0.94 28.72
C MET A 961 12.71 0.33 28.21
N PRO A 962 13.28 0.82 27.10
CA PRO A 962 14.56 0.32 26.58
C PRO A 962 15.73 0.88 27.39
N GLY A 963 16.86 0.18 27.38
CA GLY A 963 18.07 0.58 28.11
C GLY A 963 18.60 -0.50 29.04
N TYR A 964 19.62 -0.17 29.83
CA TYR A 964 20.20 -1.12 30.78
C TYR A 964 19.22 -1.43 31.91
N ILE A 965 18.90 -2.72 32.05
CA ILE A 965 17.99 -3.24 33.08
C ILE A 965 18.73 -3.90 34.23
N THR A 966 20.00 -4.24 34.06
CA THR A 966 20.86 -4.67 35.16
C THR A 966 22.17 -3.91 35.11
N LEU A 967 22.51 -3.27 36.23
CA LEU A 967 23.79 -2.62 36.44
C LEU A 967 24.58 -3.40 37.48
N ARG A 968 25.89 -3.51 37.25
CA ARG A 968 26.84 -3.94 38.27
C ARG A 968 27.66 -2.73 38.70
N ILE A 969 27.73 -2.53 40.01
CA ILE A 969 28.44 -1.39 40.62
C ILE A 969 29.59 -1.94 41.43
N VAL A 970 30.82 -1.64 41.02
CA VAL A 970 32.05 -2.18 41.60
C VAL A 970 32.78 -1.10 42.39
N HIS A 971 33.05 -1.38 43.67
CA HIS A 971 33.84 -0.54 44.57
C HIS A 971 35.32 -0.88 44.42
N LYS A 972 36.02 -0.01 43.72
CA LYS A 972 37.46 -0.15 43.52
C LYS A 972 38.21 0.74 44.51
N LYS A 973 39.04 0.11 45.34
CA LYS A 973 39.95 0.77 46.29
C LYS A 973 41.38 0.46 45.90
N THR A 974 42.12 1.47 45.46
CA THR A 974 43.57 1.40 45.25
C THR A 974 44.26 2.35 46.24
N ASP A 975 45.58 2.22 46.40
CA ASP A 975 46.37 3.09 47.27
C ASP A 975 46.27 4.58 46.90
N THR A 976 45.86 4.89 45.66
CA THR A 976 45.82 6.23 45.09
C THR A 976 44.42 6.73 44.75
N ALA A 977 43.41 5.86 44.68
CA ALA A 977 42.05 6.24 44.28
C ALA A 977 40.98 5.28 44.82
N GLU A 978 39.84 5.85 45.19
CA GLU A 978 38.65 5.10 45.59
C GLU A 978 37.47 5.52 44.71
N THR A 979 36.82 4.55 44.06
CA THR A 979 35.80 4.79 43.04
C THR A 979 34.66 3.77 43.07
N LEU A 980 33.48 4.19 42.62
CA LEU A 980 32.34 3.34 42.29
C LEU A 980 32.15 3.33 40.78
N ASN A 981 32.37 2.18 40.14
CA ASN A 981 32.28 2.03 38.68
C ASN A 981 30.97 1.33 38.29
N PHE A 982 30.25 1.91 37.35
CA PHE A 982 28.94 1.44 36.88
C PHE A 982 29.10 0.76 35.52
N TYR A 983 28.69 -0.51 35.46
CA TYR A 983 28.69 -1.31 34.25
C TYR A 983 27.29 -1.79 33.90
N GLY A 984 26.88 -1.60 32.65
CA GLY A 984 25.67 -2.16 32.09
C GLY A 984 25.90 -3.60 31.68
N TYR A 985 25.17 -4.53 32.29
CA TYR A 985 25.34 -5.96 32.04
C TYR A 985 24.21 -6.57 31.22
N GLY A 986 22.97 -6.14 31.45
CA GLY A 986 21.79 -6.55 30.69
C GLY A 986 21.13 -5.34 30.05
N ILE A 987 20.85 -5.43 28.76
CA ILE A 987 20.18 -4.38 27.99
C ILE A 987 18.82 -4.88 27.50
N ARG A 988 17.79 -4.12 27.80
CA ARG A 988 16.44 -4.33 27.28
C ARG A 988 16.29 -3.59 25.99
N MET A 989 15.95 -4.33 24.95
CA MET A 989 15.53 -3.80 23.68
C MET A 989 14.05 -4.10 23.53
N ILE A 990 13.31 -3.14 23.00
CA ILE A 990 11.94 -3.37 22.58
C ILE A 990 12.04 -3.71 21.09
N GLY A 991 11.06 -4.40 20.55
CA GLY A 991 10.92 -4.69 19.12
C GLY A 991 9.47 -4.98 18.81
N LEU A 992 9.13 -5.23 17.55
CA LEU A 992 7.86 -5.83 17.19
C LEU A 992 8.05 -7.34 17.04
N GLY A 993 7.09 -8.14 17.48
CA GLY A 993 7.03 -9.58 17.22
C GLY A 993 6.42 -9.90 15.86
N THR A 994 6.32 -11.19 15.51
CA THR A 994 5.64 -11.70 14.30
C THR A 994 4.22 -11.16 14.12
N ASN A 995 3.56 -10.80 15.23
CA ASN A 995 2.17 -10.35 15.27
C ASN A 995 2.03 -8.83 15.38
N GLN A 996 3.07 -8.06 15.02
CA GLN A 996 3.09 -6.58 15.11
C GLN A 996 2.85 -6.01 16.53
N ARG A 997 3.01 -6.85 17.56
CA ARG A 997 2.94 -6.44 18.97
C ARG A 997 4.32 -6.13 19.52
N GLU A 998 4.41 -5.18 20.43
CA GLU A 998 5.66 -4.90 21.15
C GLU A 998 6.13 -6.18 21.87
N VAL A 999 7.33 -6.63 21.52
CA VAL A 999 8.07 -7.70 22.17
C VAL A 999 9.23 -7.06 22.90
N VAL A 1000 9.38 -7.42 24.17
CA VAL A 1000 10.51 -7.01 25.00
C VAL A 1000 11.53 -8.14 24.98
N GLN A 1001 12.77 -7.83 24.62
CA GLN A 1001 13.88 -8.79 24.64
C GLN A 1001 15.03 -8.25 25.46
N ASP A 1002 15.45 -9.06 26.44
CA ASP A 1002 16.55 -8.75 27.32
C ASP A 1002 17.80 -9.50 26.82
N PHE A 1003 18.87 -8.75 26.55
CA PHE A 1003 20.14 -9.29 26.09
C PHE A 1003 21.20 -9.14 27.16
N MET A 1004 21.96 -10.20 27.38
CA MET A 1004 23.18 -10.13 28.16
C MET A 1004 24.30 -9.57 27.28
N CYS A 1005 25.04 -8.60 27.81
CA CYS A 1005 26.15 -7.99 27.08
C CYS A 1005 27.19 -9.07 26.75
N SER A 1006 27.48 -9.22 25.46
CA SER A 1006 28.49 -10.14 24.95
C SER A 1006 29.78 -9.39 24.63
N PRO A 1007 30.97 -9.98 24.85
CA PRO A 1007 32.24 -9.30 24.65
C PRO A 1007 32.39 -8.86 23.20
N THR A 1008 32.82 -7.61 23.00
CA THR A 1008 33.23 -7.15 21.68
C THR A 1008 34.61 -7.71 21.38
N LYS A 1009 34.75 -8.47 20.29
CA LYS A 1009 36.03 -9.05 19.89
C LYS A 1009 36.82 -8.04 19.06
N LEU A 1010 37.51 -7.15 19.76
CA LEU A 1010 38.35 -6.12 19.16
C LEU A 1010 39.83 -6.53 19.29
N PRO A 1011 40.59 -6.65 18.19
CA PRO A 1011 42.01 -7.01 18.27
C PRO A 1011 42.84 -5.80 18.70
N ILE A 1012 42.82 -5.48 20.00
CA ILE A 1012 43.48 -4.30 20.59
C ILE A 1012 44.98 -4.22 20.21
N GLU A 1013 45.62 -5.37 20.03
CA GLU A 1013 47.01 -5.47 19.61
C GLU A 1013 47.26 -4.89 18.21
N LEU A 1014 46.30 -5.04 17.28
CA LEU A 1014 46.37 -4.56 15.90
C LEU A 1014 46.07 -3.05 15.75
N LEU A 1015 45.58 -2.40 16.82
CA LEU A 1015 45.30 -0.96 16.84
C LEU A 1015 46.58 -0.16 17.07
N ASN A 1016 46.75 0.95 16.36
CA ASN A 1016 47.95 1.81 16.41
C ASN A 1016 47.68 3.12 17.17
N ASP A 1017 48.66 4.04 17.18
CA ASP A 1017 48.52 5.33 17.89
C ASP A 1017 47.61 6.35 17.21
N GLN A 1018 47.20 6.11 15.96
CA GLN A 1018 46.20 6.92 15.26
C GLN A 1018 44.76 6.49 15.64
N THR A 1019 44.60 5.32 16.27
CA THR A 1019 43.31 4.88 16.78
C THR A 1019 42.83 5.77 17.92
N ILE A 1020 41.61 6.30 17.79
CA ILE A 1020 40.93 7.05 18.85
C ILE A 1020 40.01 6.08 19.58
N PHE A 1021 40.30 5.83 20.86
CA PHE A 1021 39.49 4.95 21.70
C PHE A 1021 38.21 5.65 22.21
N PRO A 1022 37.22 4.89 22.71
CA PRO A 1022 35.99 5.47 23.26
C PRO A 1022 36.23 6.60 24.28
N ASN A 1023 37.30 6.49 25.07
CA ASN A 1023 37.66 7.45 26.12
C ASN A 1023 38.38 8.71 25.62
N LYS A 1024 38.41 8.91 24.29
CA LYS A 1024 39.04 10.02 23.56
C LYS A 1024 40.56 10.03 23.52
N PHE A 1025 41.22 9.11 24.22
CA PHE A 1025 42.67 9.03 24.21
C PHE A 1025 43.17 8.08 23.13
N THR A 1026 44.37 8.36 22.62
CA THR A 1026 45.10 7.42 21.77
C THR A 1026 45.74 6.31 22.61
N LYS A 1027 46.25 5.27 21.94
CA LYS A 1027 46.97 4.16 22.59
C LYS A 1027 48.14 4.66 23.45
N THR A 1028 48.99 5.57 22.93
CA THR A 1028 50.07 6.19 23.70
C THR A 1028 49.56 6.99 24.89
N GLN A 1029 48.56 7.85 24.71
CA GLN A 1029 48.04 8.69 25.80
C GLN A 1029 47.48 7.87 26.96
N ASN A 1030 46.78 6.77 26.66
CA ASN A 1030 46.28 5.84 27.67
C ASN A 1030 47.41 5.14 28.44
N LYS A 1031 48.47 4.71 27.73
CA LYS A 1031 49.67 4.12 28.35
C LYS A 1031 50.40 5.13 29.25
N THR A 1032 50.62 6.36 28.78
CA THR A 1032 51.29 7.43 29.55
C THR A 1032 50.53 7.76 30.84
N LYS A 1033 49.20 7.70 30.81
CA LYS A 1033 48.34 7.92 31.97
C LYS A 1033 48.21 6.70 32.89
N LEU A 1034 48.89 5.59 32.58
CA LEU A 1034 48.76 4.30 33.28
C LEU A 1034 47.29 3.88 33.43
N THR A 1035 46.48 4.20 32.42
CA THR A 1035 45.04 3.91 32.45
C THR A 1035 44.85 2.41 32.24
N PRO A 1036 44.12 1.70 33.13
CA PRO A 1036 43.82 0.27 32.97
C PRO A 1036 43.09 0.00 31.65
N LEU A 1037 43.33 -1.18 31.04
CA LEU A 1037 42.86 -1.52 29.70
C LEU A 1037 41.32 -1.47 29.56
N ASP A 1038 40.59 -1.90 30.59
CA ASP A 1038 39.14 -1.77 30.71
C ASP A 1038 38.66 -0.32 30.60
N GLN A 1039 39.45 0.63 31.09
CA GLN A 1039 39.14 2.06 31.05
C GLN A 1039 39.48 2.74 29.70
N TRP A 1040 40.17 2.05 28.78
CA TRP A 1040 40.38 2.55 27.42
C TRP A 1040 39.06 2.60 26.66
N MET A 1041 38.15 1.68 27.00
CA MET A 1041 36.85 1.49 26.34
C MET A 1041 35.72 2.29 27.00
N TRP A 1042 36.06 3.29 27.82
CA TRP A 1042 35.12 4.16 28.53
C TRP A 1042 34.45 5.18 27.60
N VAL A 1043 33.14 5.37 27.73
CA VAL A 1043 32.36 6.42 27.05
C VAL A 1043 32.15 7.67 27.93
N GLU A 1044 32.53 8.88 27.45
CA GLU A 1044 32.53 10.10 28.28
C GLU A 1044 31.19 10.88 28.30
N LYS A 1045 30.51 11.03 27.15
CA LYS A 1045 29.41 12.02 27.03
C LYS A 1045 28.01 11.45 26.84
N LYS A 1046 27.86 10.28 26.20
CA LYS A 1046 26.57 9.60 26.04
C LYS A 1046 26.78 8.22 25.43
N LEU A 1047 26.16 7.19 25.99
CA LEU A 1047 26.04 5.91 25.30
C LEU A 1047 25.12 6.09 24.08
N PRO A 1048 25.43 5.45 22.94
CA PRO A 1048 24.47 5.30 21.86
C PRO A 1048 23.19 4.71 22.46
N THR A 1049 22.05 5.32 22.19
CA THR A 1049 20.77 4.74 22.62
C THR A 1049 20.62 3.38 21.95
N PRO A 1050 20.35 2.30 22.71
CA PRO A 1050 19.94 1.05 22.07
C PRO A 1050 18.77 1.35 21.14
N PRO A 1051 18.74 0.79 19.91
CA PRO A 1051 17.60 1.02 19.05
C PRO A 1051 16.32 0.57 19.76
N ILE A 1052 15.25 1.32 19.52
CA ILE A 1052 13.92 1.06 20.09
C ILE A 1052 13.35 -0.25 19.52
N CYS A 1053 13.99 -0.82 18.49
CA CYS A 1053 13.58 -2.03 17.82
C CYS A 1053 14.77 -2.91 17.36
N VAL A 1054 14.72 -4.20 17.71
CA VAL A 1054 15.49 -5.28 17.09
C VAL A 1054 14.60 -5.94 16.04
N PRO A 1055 14.96 -5.90 14.74
CA PRO A 1055 14.24 -6.67 13.73
C PRO A 1055 14.38 -8.17 14.00
N THR A 1056 13.30 -8.91 13.80
CA THR A 1056 13.38 -10.37 13.63
C THR A 1056 13.19 -10.69 12.14
N ALA A 1057 13.42 -11.95 11.74
CA ALA A 1057 13.17 -12.41 10.37
C ALA A 1057 11.76 -12.05 9.84
N THR A 1058 10.80 -11.77 10.74
CA THR A 1058 9.41 -11.45 10.40
C THR A 1058 8.97 -10.05 10.81
N SER A 1059 9.71 -9.28 11.63
CA SER A 1059 9.22 -8.03 12.22
C SER A 1059 9.99 -6.77 11.81
N PHE A 1060 9.22 -5.67 11.68
CA PHE A 1060 9.67 -4.36 11.23
C PHE A 1060 9.88 -3.41 12.41
N CYS A 1061 10.77 -2.44 12.26
CA CYS A 1061 10.95 -1.36 13.24
C CYS A 1061 10.22 -0.09 12.79
N PRO A 1062 9.20 0.39 13.52
CA PRO A 1062 8.63 1.70 13.26
C PRO A 1062 9.41 2.82 13.96
N MET A 1063 9.35 4.03 13.37
CA MET A 1063 9.94 5.24 13.95
C MET A 1063 9.44 5.52 15.38
N PRO A 1064 10.29 6.06 16.27
CA PRO A 1064 9.78 6.81 17.43
C PRO A 1064 9.04 8.06 16.95
N LYS A 1065 7.87 8.33 17.57
CA LYS A 1065 7.10 9.56 17.36
C LYS A 1065 8.00 10.80 17.43
N GLN A 1066 7.96 11.61 16.38
CA GLN A 1066 8.52 12.97 16.37
C GLN A 1066 8.01 13.74 17.59
N THR A 1067 8.90 13.98 18.55
CA THR A 1067 8.66 14.99 19.58
C THR A 1067 9.00 16.36 18.99
N LYS A 1068 7.92 17.12 18.74
CA LYS A 1068 7.82 18.59 18.51
C LYS A 1068 9.10 19.30 18.01
N HIS A 1069 9.01 19.76 16.76
CA HIS A 1069 9.83 20.80 16.14
C HIS A 1069 10.39 21.84 17.13
N LYS A 1070 11.71 21.83 17.35
CA LYS A 1070 12.47 23.07 17.56
C LYS A 1070 13.15 23.43 16.24
N LYS A 1071 12.77 24.59 15.70
CA LYS A 1071 13.30 25.21 14.48
C LYS A 1071 14.84 25.14 14.45
N TYR A 1072 15.39 24.39 13.51
CA TYR A 1072 16.76 24.60 13.05
C TYR A 1072 16.74 25.28 11.68
N LYS A 1073 17.44 26.41 11.61
CA LYS A 1073 17.59 27.30 10.46
C LYS A 1073 18.23 26.54 9.29
N LYS A 1074 17.55 26.50 8.13
CA LYS A 1074 18.17 26.20 6.83
C LYS A 1074 19.30 27.21 6.59
N HIS A 1075 20.55 26.73 6.53
CA HIS A 1075 21.60 27.43 5.79
C HIS A 1075 21.38 27.16 4.31
N GLY A 1076 21.38 28.25 3.54
CA GLY A 1076 20.90 28.27 2.16
C GLY A 1076 21.95 27.87 1.13
N ILE A 1077 21.45 27.57 -0.06
CA ILE A 1077 22.11 27.91 -1.31
C ILE A 1077 21.07 28.60 -2.20
N ILE A 1078 21.52 29.72 -2.76
CA ILE A 1078 20.80 30.73 -3.53
C ILE A 1078 20.67 30.25 -4.97
N THR A 1079 19.49 30.43 -5.57
CA THR A 1079 19.39 30.99 -6.93
C THR A 1079 18.04 31.65 -7.13
N ARG A 1080 18.07 32.99 -7.17
CA ARG A 1080 16.97 33.86 -7.61
C ARG A 1080 16.83 33.72 -9.13
N THR A 1081 15.61 33.67 -9.63
CA THR A 1081 15.12 34.74 -10.52
C THR A 1081 13.59 34.81 -10.48
N LYS A 1082 13.10 36.01 -10.17
CA LYS A 1082 11.69 36.42 -10.30
C LYS A 1082 11.43 36.77 -11.76
N ARG A 1083 10.35 36.26 -12.34
CA ARG A 1083 9.14 37.05 -12.67
C ARG A 1083 7.97 36.11 -12.93
#